data_AF-A0A2K5XTH2-F1
#
_entry.id   AF-A0A2K5XTH2-F1
#
_cell.length_a   1.000
_cell.length_b   1.000
_cell.length_c   1.000
_cell.angle_alpha   90.00
_cell.angle_beta   90.00
_cell.angle_gamma   90.00
#
_symmetry.space_group_name_H-M   'P 1'
#
loop_
_entity.id
_entity.type
_entity.pdbx_description
1 polymer ?
#
loop_
_entity_poly.entity_id
_entity_poly.type
_entity_poly.pdbx_seq_one_letter_code
_entity_poly.pdbx_strand_id
1 'polypeptide(L)'
;MLQQIEEPCSLGVHAAVVIPPTWILRARRPQNTLKASKKKKRASFKRKSSKKGPEEGRWRPFIIRPTPSPLMKPLLVFVNPKSGGNQGAKIIQSFLWYLNPRQVFDLSQGGPREPRLEMYRKVHNLRILACGGDGTVGWILSTLDQLRLKPPPPVAILPLGTGNDLARTLNWGGGYTDEPVSKILSHVEEGNVVQLDRWDLHAEPNPEAGPEDRDEGATDRLPLDVFNNYFSLGFDAHVTLEFHESRGWAGWAQECPQEEANPEKFNSRFRNKMFYAGTAFSDFLMGSSKDLAKHIRVVCDGTDLTPKIQDLKPQCVVFLNIPRYCAGTMPWGHPGEHHDFEPQRHDDGYLEVIGFTMTSLAALQVGGHGERLTQCREVVLTTSKAIPVQVDGEPCKLAASRIRIALRNQATMVQKAKRRSAAPLHSDQQPVPEQLRIQVSRVSMHDYEALHYDKEQLKEASVPLGTVVVPGDSDLELCRAHIERLQQEPDGAGAKSPTCQKLSPKWCFLDATTASRFYRIDRAQEHLNYVTEIAQDEIYILDPELLGASARPDLPTPTSPLPTSPCSPTPRNGQVFRAGEELIEAAKRNDFCKLQELHRAGGDLMHRDERSRTLLHHAVSTGSKDVVRYLLDHAPPEILDAVEENGETCLHQAAALGQRTICHYIVEAGASLMKTDQQGDTPRQRAEKAQDTELAAYLENRQHYQMIQREDQETAV
;
A
#
# COMPACT_ATOMS: atom_id res chain seq x y z
N MET A 1 -33.61 -24.99 -1.11
CA MET A 1 -33.35 -23.94 -0.10
C MET A 1 -33.68 -24.41 1.32
N LEU A 2 -34.87 -24.98 1.60
CA LEU A 2 -35.18 -25.57 2.92
C LEU A 2 -34.28 -26.76 3.32
N GLN A 3 -33.88 -27.61 2.37
CA GLN A 3 -32.94 -28.71 2.61
C GLN A 3 -31.53 -28.25 3.04
N GLN A 4 -31.12 -27.03 2.69
CA GLN A 4 -29.81 -26.47 3.09
C GLN A 4 -29.83 -25.89 4.51
N ILE A 5 -30.99 -25.75 5.15
CA ILE A 5 -31.11 -25.21 6.52
C ILE A 5 -30.76 -26.27 7.57
N GLU A 6 -30.94 -27.55 7.25
CA GLU A 6 -30.63 -28.67 8.14
C GLU A 6 -29.18 -29.16 8.02
N GLU A 7 -28.44 -28.69 7.00
CA GLU A 7 -27.03 -29.03 6.84
C GLU A 7 -26.17 -28.40 7.94
N PRO A 8 -25.34 -29.18 8.65
CA PRO A 8 -24.45 -28.63 9.67
C PRO A 8 -23.42 -27.70 9.02
N CYS A 9 -23.44 -26.42 9.42
CA CYS A 9 -22.47 -25.43 8.95
C CYS A 9 -21.06 -25.80 9.43
N SER A 10 -20.20 -26.21 8.50
CA SER A 10 -18.79 -26.54 8.76
C SER A 10 -17.89 -25.31 8.96
N LEU A 11 -18.44 -24.09 8.79
CA LEU A 11 -17.71 -22.81 8.73
C LEU A 11 -16.71 -22.72 7.56
N GLY A 12 -16.68 -23.72 6.68
CA GLY A 12 -15.86 -23.75 5.48
C GLY A 12 -14.35 -23.82 5.76
N VAL A 13 -13.56 -23.48 4.74
CA VAL A 13 -12.08 -23.54 4.78
C VAL A 13 -11.45 -22.61 5.83
N HIS A 14 -12.18 -21.60 6.29
CA HIS A 14 -11.73 -20.60 7.27
C HIS A 14 -12.23 -20.89 8.70
N ALA A 15 -12.69 -22.12 8.97
CA ALA A 15 -13.27 -22.49 10.26
C ALA A 15 -12.35 -22.19 11.47
N ALA A 16 -11.03 -22.25 11.29
CA ALA A 16 -10.07 -21.99 12.35
C ALA A 16 -10.05 -20.52 12.81
N VAL A 17 -10.34 -19.57 11.92
CA VAL A 17 -10.34 -18.13 12.22
C VAL A 17 -11.72 -17.57 12.55
N VAL A 18 -12.80 -18.30 12.25
CA VAL A 18 -14.19 -17.88 12.52
C VAL A 18 -14.59 -18.22 13.96
N ILE A 19 -15.16 -17.24 14.66
CA ILE A 19 -15.79 -17.47 15.98
C ILE A 19 -17.17 -18.11 15.75
N PRO A 20 -17.39 -19.35 16.19
CA PRO A 20 -18.64 -20.03 15.96
C PRO A 20 -19.77 -19.37 16.76
N PRO A 21 -21.01 -19.33 16.24
CA PRO A 21 -22.16 -18.80 16.97
C PRO A 21 -22.38 -19.44 18.35
N THR A 22 -21.96 -20.70 18.52
CA THR A 22 -22.03 -21.44 19.79
C THR A 22 -21.22 -20.82 20.92
N TRP A 23 -20.20 -19.99 20.61
CA TRP A 23 -19.44 -19.25 21.62
C TRP A 23 -20.13 -17.99 22.10
N ILE A 24 -21.14 -17.49 21.37
CA ILE A 24 -21.75 -16.18 21.60
C ILE A 24 -23.02 -16.37 22.43
N LEU A 25 -22.92 -16.09 23.72
CA LEU A 25 -24.05 -16.21 24.64
C LEU A 25 -24.68 -14.85 24.90
N ARG A 26 -26.00 -14.74 24.70
CA ARG A 26 -26.75 -13.54 25.10
C ARG A 26 -26.66 -13.38 26.62
N ALA A 27 -26.19 -12.22 27.08
CA ALA A 27 -26.12 -11.96 28.51
C ALA A 27 -27.55 -11.79 29.06
N ARG A 28 -27.94 -12.61 30.05
CA ARG A 28 -29.24 -12.44 30.73
C ARG A 28 -29.18 -11.18 31.60
N ARG A 29 -30.21 -10.33 31.52
CA ARG A 29 -30.37 -9.22 32.48
C ARG A 29 -30.48 -9.82 33.89
N PRO A 30 -29.80 -9.25 34.91
CA PRO A 30 -30.07 -9.66 36.28
C PRO A 30 -31.56 -9.38 36.58
N GLN A 31 -32.37 -10.42 36.72
CA GLN A 31 -33.70 -10.26 37.31
C GLN A 31 -33.47 -9.97 38.79
N ASN A 32 -33.86 -8.78 39.25
CA ASN A 32 -34.03 -8.52 40.67
C ASN A 32 -35.01 -9.56 41.21
N THR A 33 -34.52 -10.52 41.98
CA THR A 33 -35.37 -11.47 42.70
C THR A 33 -36.28 -10.67 43.62
N LEU A 34 -37.58 -10.68 43.34
CA LEU A 34 -38.62 -10.09 44.18
C LEU A 34 -38.58 -10.76 45.57
N LYS A 35 -37.84 -10.16 46.51
CA LYS A 35 -38.01 -10.45 47.93
C LYS A 35 -39.09 -9.52 48.48
N ALA A 36 -40.21 -10.13 48.81
CA ALA A 36 -41.28 -9.56 49.60
C ALA A 36 -40.73 -8.93 50.89
N SER A 37 -41.17 -7.71 51.21
CA SER A 37 -41.39 -7.31 52.60
C SER A 37 -42.35 -6.12 52.70
N LYS A 38 -43.24 -6.26 53.69
CA LYS A 38 -44.30 -5.35 54.10
C LYS A 38 -43.75 -4.13 54.85
N LYS A 39 -44.47 -3.00 54.77
CA LYS A 39 -44.48 -1.82 55.71
C LYS A 39 -43.14 -1.05 55.80
N LYS A 40 -43.04 0.26 56.03
CA LYS A 40 -43.93 1.30 56.57
C LYS A 40 -43.34 2.67 56.19
N LYS A 41 -44.19 3.69 55.99
CA LYS A 41 -43.79 5.12 55.94
C LYS A 41 -43.12 5.56 57.25
N ARG A 42 -41.99 6.28 57.18
CA ARG A 42 -41.79 7.63 57.77
C ARG A 42 -40.41 8.22 57.45
N ALA A 43 -40.39 9.54 57.36
CA ALA A 43 -39.30 10.43 57.01
C ALA A 43 -38.37 10.75 58.18
N SER A 44 -37.08 11.04 57.90
CA SER A 44 -36.37 12.25 58.40
C SER A 44 -34.92 12.31 57.88
N PHE A 45 -34.40 13.54 57.88
CA PHE A 45 -33.20 14.04 57.25
C PHE A 45 -31.89 13.72 58.02
N LYS A 46 -30.79 13.40 57.31
CA LYS A 46 -29.54 14.21 57.24
C LYS A 46 -28.35 13.46 56.59
N ARG A 47 -27.84 14.10 55.53
CA ARG A 47 -26.43 14.22 55.05
C ARG A 47 -25.48 13.01 55.09
N LYS A 48 -25.13 12.52 53.90
CA LYS A 48 -23.74 12.43 53.39
C LYS A 48 -23.79 12.24 51.86
N SER A 49 -23.54 13.29 51.09
CA SER A 49 -23.27 13.16 49.65
C SER A 49 -21.82 12.74 49.46
N SER A 50 -21.53 11.45 49.70
CA SER A 50 -20.37 10.82 49.09
C SER A 50 -20.70 10.72 47.60
N LYS A 51 -20.03 11.55 46.80
CA LYS A 51 -20.02 11.50 45.34
C LYS A 51 -19.29 10.21 44.93
N LYS A 52 -19.96 9.06 45.10
CA LYS A 52 -19.60 7.82 44.43
C LYS A 52 -19.91 8.09 42.96
N GLY A 53 -18.86 8.21 42.16
CA GLY A 53 -18.99 8.38 40.71
C GLY A 53 -19.84 7.25 40.10
N PRO A 54 -20.36 7.44 38.88
CA PRO A 54 -21.14 6.43 38.23
C PRO A 54 -20.21 5.27 37.88
N GLU A 55 -20.20 4.22 38.70
CA GLU A 55 -19.95 2.87 38.19
C GLU A 55 -21.18 2.50 37.35
N GLU A 56 -21.24 3.05 36.14
CA GLU A 56 -22.00 2.44 35.07
C GLU A 56 -21.36 1.09 34.77
N GLY A 57 -21.80 0.05 35.47
CA GLY A 57 -21.62 -1.32 35.05
C GLY A 57 -22.31 -1.51 33.69
N ARG A 58 -21.61 -1.13 32.62
CA ARG A 58 -22.07 -1.21 31.23
C ARG A 58 -22.56 -2.62 30.95
N TRP A 59 -23.88 -2.74 30.82
CA TRP A 59 -24.54 -3.98 30.43
C TRP A 59 -23.96 -4.46 29.09
N ARG A 60 -23.37 -5.65 29.08
CA ARG A 60 -22.84 -6.29 27.87
C ARG A 60 -23.97 -7.08 27.22
N PRO A 61 -24.31 -6.87 25.92
CA PRO A 61 -25.42 -7.58 25.27
C PRO A 61 -25.13 -9.08 25.08
N PHE A 62 -23.86 -9.47 25.00
CA PHE A 62 -23.41 -10.85 24.86
C PHE A 62 -22.07 -11.08 25.57
N ILE A 63 -21.73 -12.35 25.76
CA ILE A 63 -20.47 -12.84 26.35
C ILE A 63 -19.90 -13.89 25.40
N ILE A 64 -18.59 -13.85 25.16
CA ILE A 64 -17.88 -14.87 24.40
C ILE A 64 -17.38 -15.95 25.38
N ARG A 65 -17.83 -17.18 25.20
CA ARG A 65 -17.36 -18.35 25.94
C ARG A 65 -16.66 -19.30 24.97
N PRO A 66 -15.32 -19.22 24.87
CA PRO A 66 -14.56 -20.07 23.97
C PRO A 66 -14.54 -21.51 24.46
N THR A 67 -14.57 -22.44 23.51
CA THR A 67 -14.24 -23.85 23.73
C THR A 67 -12.76 -24.03 23.37
N PRO A 68 -11.91 -24.53 24.29
CA PRO A 68 -10.50 -24.74 23.98
C PRO A 68 -10.31 -25.66 22.77
N SER A 69 -9.60 -25.18 21.76
CA SER A 69 -9.18 -25.95 20.60
C SER A 69 -7.80 -25.46 20.14
N PRO A 70 -6.78 -26.32 20.08
CA PRO A 70 -5.43 -25.91 19.72
C PRO A 70 -5.30 -25.52 18.23
N LEU A 71 -6.21 -26.03 17.39
CA LEU A 71 -6.25 -25.75 15.95
C LEU A 71 -6.93 -24.41 15.63
N MET A 72 -7.72 -23.87 16.56
CA MET A 72 -8.39 -22.60 16.33
C MET A 72 -7.42 -21.43 16.55
N LYS A 73 -7.49 -20.47 15.63
CA LYS A 73 -6.79 -19.18 15.67
C LYS A 73 -7.80 -18.05 15.46
N PRO A 74 -8.75 -17.83 16.39
CA PRO A 74 -9.85 -16.90 16.16
C PRO A 74 -9.33 -15.51 15.82
N LEU A 75 -9.94 -14.86 14.81
CA LEU A 75 -9.49 -13.57 14.30
C LEU A 75 -10.41 -12.42 14.72
N LEU A 76 -9.85 -11.30 15.15
CA LEU A 76 -10.55 -10.01 15.19
C LEU A 76 -10.01 -9.09 14.10
N VAL A 77 -10.91 -8.50 13.32
CA VAL A 77 -10.55 -7.57 12.24
C VAL A 77 -10.92 -6.15 12.67
N PHE A 78 -9.94 -5.26 12.73
CA PHE A 78 -10.15 -3.84 12.98
C PHE A 78 -9.86 -3.07 11.71
N VAL A 79 -10.86 -2.35 11.22
CA VAL A 79 -10.73 -1.60 9.96
C VAL A 79 -10.90 -0.12 10.22
N ASN A 80 -9.98 0.68 9.68
CA ASN A 80 -10.14 2.12 9.55
C ASN A 80 -10.84 2.43 8.21
N PRO A 81 -12.13 2.82 8.19
CA PRO A 81 -12.90 2.97 6.95
C PRO A 81 -12.35 4.04 6.01
N LYS A 82 -11.68 5.06 6.57
CA LYS A 82 -11.13 6.20 5.82
C LYS A 82 -9.80 5.88 5.13
N SER A 83 -9.16 4.76 5.46
CA SER A 83 -7.88 4.38 4.87
C SER A 83 -8.01 3.93 3.40
N GLY A 84 -6.99 4.24 2.61
CA GLY A 84 -6.84 3.73 1.24
C GLY A 84 -7.81 4.31 0.23
N GLY A 85 -8.18 5.59 0.34
CA GLY A 85 -9.15 6.20 -0.57
C GLY A 85 -10.53 5.53 -0.48
N ASN A 86 -11.01 5.31 0.75
CA ASN A 86 -12.25 4.62 1.08
C ASN A 86 -12.28 3.10 0.80
N GLN A 87 -11.14 2.47 0.49
CA GLN A 87 -11.02 1.00 0.45
C GLN A 87 -11.42 0.34 1.78
N GLY A 88 -11.18 1.02 2.91
CA GLY A 88 -11.58 0.55 4.24
C GLY A 88 -13.08 0.28 4.39
N ALA A 89 -13.94 1.09 3.77
CA ALA A 89 -15.39 0.87 3.81
C ALA A 89 -15.79 -0.40 3.01
N LYS A 90 -15.17 -0.61 1.85
CA LYS A 90 -15.41 -1.79 1.00
C LYS A 90 -14.97 -3.09 1.68
N ILE A 91 -13.76 -3.09 2.25
CA ILE A 91 -13.20 -4.30 2.88
C ILE A 91 -14.00 -4.75 4.12
N ILE A 92 -14.58 -3.81 4.88
CA ILE A 92 -15.49 -4.15 6.01
C ILE A 92 -16.63 -5.03 5.52
N GLN A 93 -17.30 -4.63 4.43
CA GLN A 93 -18.41 -5.39 3.88
C GLN A 93 -17.97 -6.80 3.48
N SER A 94 -16.81 -6.92 2.82
CA SER A 94 -16.25 -8.21 2.44
C SER A 94 -15.98 -9.09 3.66
N PHE A 95 -15.33 -8.58 4.72
CA PHE A 95 -15.09 -9.38 5.93
C PHE A 95 -16.38 -9.81 6.63
N LEU A 96 -17.44 -9.00 6.62
CA LEU A 96 -18.73 -9.36 7.20
C LEU A 96 -19.42 -10.55 6.51
N TRP A 97 -19.04 -10.88 5.27
CA TRP A 97 -19.52 -12.08 4.57
C TRP A 97 -18.77 -13.36 4.98
N TYR A 98 -17.49 -13.25 5.32
CA TYR A 98 -16.63 -14.41 5.61
C TYR A 98 -16.50 -14.71 7.10
N LEU A 99 -16.59 -13.69 7.95
CA LEU A 99 -16.41 -13.80 9.40
C LEU A 99 -17.72 -13.56 10.13
N ASN A 100 -17.78 -13.99 11.39
CA ASN A 100 -18.88 -13.61 12.26
C ASN A 100 -18.90 -12.07 12.39
N PRO A 101 -20.05 -11.39 12.26
CA PRO A 101 -20.13 -9.94 12.41
C PRO A 101 -19.63 -9.41 13.75
N ARG A 102 -19.53 -10.26 14.78
CA ARG A 102 -18.92 -9.91 16.07
C ARG A 102 -17.38 -9.83 16.04
N GLN A 103 -16.74 -10.28 14.97
CA GLN A 103 -15.28 -10.26 14.77
C GLN A 103 -14.79 -9.03 14.01
N VAL A 104 -15.68 -8.32 13.30
CA VAL A 104 -15.31 -7.20 12.42
C VAL A 104 -15.69 -5.87 13.10
N PHE A 105 -14.70 -5.01 13.28
CA PHE A 105 -14.84 -3.74 13.99
C PHE A 105 -14.42 -2.56 13.14
N ASP A 106 -15.32 -1.59 13.03
CA ASP A 106 -15.04 -0.28 12.46
C ASP A 106 -14.36 0.61 13.53
N LEU A 107 -13.11 1.00 13.29
CA LEU A 107 -12.33 1.82 14.22
C LEU A 107 -12.89 3.24 14.41
N SER A 108 -13.67 3.77 13.46
CA SER A 108 -14.34 5.06 13.63
C SER A 108 -15.42 5.04 14.70
N GLN A 109 -15.97 3.86 15.02
CA GLN A 109 -17.08 3.69 15.97
C GLN A 109 -16.59 3.43 17.42
N GLY A 110 -15.64 4.24 17.91
CA GLY A 110 -15.15 4.15 19.29
C GLY A 110 -13.82 3.40 19.48
N GLY A 111 -13.02 3.26 18.43
CA GLY A 111 -11.64 2.76 18.51
C GLY A 111 -11.50 1.28 18.90
N PRO A 112 -10.28 0.75 19.07
CA PRO A 112 -10.06 -0.67 19.35
C PRO A 112 -10.38 -1.07 20.81
N ARG A 113 -10.59 -0.08 21.69
CA ARG A 113 -10.83 -0.28 23.14
C ARG A 113 -12.30 -0.71 23.43
N GLU A 114 -12.72 -0.59 24.69
CA GLU A 114 -13.88 -1.28 25.24
C GLU A 114 -15.22 -0.95 24.56
N PRO A 115 -16.03 -1.99 24.23
CA PRO A 115 -15.95 -3.34 24.78
C PRO A 115 -15.20 -4.33 23.87
N ARG A 116 -14.56 -3.89 22.79
CA ARG A 116 -14.13 -4.76 21.67
C ARG A 116 -13.10 -5.79 22.10
N LEU A 117 -11.85 -5.40 22.34
CA LEU A 117 -10.79 -6.33 22.77
C LEU A 117 -11.10 -6.99 24.12
N GLU A 118 -11.70 -6.27 25.06
CA GLU A 118 -11.99 -6.79 26.41
C GLU A 118 -12.99 -7.96 26.41
N MET A 119 -13.93 -7.99 25.46
CA MET A 119 -14.87 -9.12 25.33
C MET A 119 -14.18 -10.44 24.93
N TYR A 120 -13.03 -10.36 24.27
CA TYR A 120 -12.29 -11.53 23.76
C TYR A 120 -11.08 -11.90 24.61
N ARG A 121 -10.89 -11.27 25.78
CA ARG A 121 -9.75 -11.53 26.68
C ARG A 121 -9.56 -13.00 27.07
N LYS A 122 -10.64 -13.79 27.06
CA LYS A 122 -10.61 -15.23 27.40
C LYS A 122 -10.39 -16.14 26.19
N VAL A 123 -10.39 -15.60 24.98
CA VAL A 123 -10.22 -16.37 23.75
C VAL A 123 -8.75 -16.74 23.57
N HIS A 124 -8.49 -18.04 23.49
CA HIS A 124 -7.16 -18.60 23.28
C HIS A 124 -6.74 -18.45 21.81
N ASN A 125 -5.43 -18.35 21.56
CA ASN A 125 -4.84 -18.24 20.21
C ASN A 125 -5.45 -17.13 19.34
N LEU A 126 -5.95 -16.06 19.97
CA LEU A 126 -6.56 -14.92 19.31
C LEU A 126 -5.53 -14.22 18.43
N ARG A 127 -5.87 -13.97 17.15
CA ARG A 127 -5.11 -13.11 16.23
C ARG A 127 -5.89 -11.82 15.98
N ILE A 128 -5.17 -10.75 15.64
CA ILE A 128 -5.75 -9.47 15.26
C ILE A 128 -5.30 -9.13 13.84
N LEU A 129 -6.21 -8.64 12.99
CA LEU A 129 -5.89 -8.04 11.71
C LEU A 129 -6.20 -6.54 11.76
N ALA A 130 -5.17 -5.71 11.62
CA ALA A 130 -5.25 -4.27 11.55
C ALA A 130 -5.31 -3.81 10.08
N CYS A 131 -6.46 -3.32 9.62
CA CYS A 131 -6.66 -2.81 8.27
C CYS A 131 -6.57 -1.28 8.28
N GLY A 132 -5.43 -0.74 7.88
CA GLY A 132 -5.11 0.70 7.96
C GLY A 132 -3.69 1.01 7.50
N GLY A 133 -3.22 2.23 7.78
CA GLY A 133 -1.79 2.58 7.69
C GLY A 133 -1.02 2.33 8.99
N ASP A 134 0.26 2.70 9.04
CA ASP A 134 1.13 2.46 10.20
C ASP A 134 0.56 3.04 11.51
N GLY A 135 0.00 4.26 11.49
CA GLY A 135 -0.65 4.86 12.66
C GLY A 135 -1.87 4.08 13.18
N THR A 136 -2.60 3.36 12.30
CA THR A 136 -3.70 2.48 12.73
C THR A 136 -3.16 1.26 13.49
N VAL A 137 -2.03 0.70 13.02
CA VAL A 137 -1.35 -0.41 13.70
C VAL A 137 -0.81 0.05 15.05
N GLY A 138 -0.13 1.20 15.11
CA GLY A 138 0.36 1.81 16.35
C GLY A 138 -0.74 2.03 17.38
N TRP A 139 -1.93 2.51 16.97
CA TRP A 139 -3.07 2.68 17.88
C TRP A 139 -3.54 1.36 18.51
N ILE A 140 -3.58 0.28 17.72
CA ILE A 140 -3.95 -1.05 18.21
C ILE A 140 -2.89 -1.57 19.19
N LEU A 141 -1.60 -1.45 18.87
CA LEU A 141 -0.50 -1.87 19.73
C LEU A 141 -0.52 -1.14 21.09
N SER A 142 -0.68 0.18 21.08
CA SER A 142 -0.80 0.97 22.31
C SER A 142 -2.05 0.61 23.12
N THR A 143 -3.13 0.17 22.47
CA THR A 143 -4.31 -0.34 23.17
C THR A 143 -4.06 -1.71 23.81
N LEU A 144 -3.31 -2.59 23.15
CA LEU A 144 -2.92 -3.89 23.71
C LEU A 144 -2.02 -3.74 24.94
N ASP A 145 -1.09 -2.79 24.93
CA ASP A 145 -0.27 -2.44 26.10
C ASP A 145 -1.12 -2.07 27.32
N GLN A 146 -2.15 -1.26 27.09
CA GLN A 146 -3.06 -0.80 28.16
C GLN A 146 -3.88 -1.95 28.75
N LEU A 147 -4.33 -2.89 27.91
CA LEU A 147 -5.16 -4.01 28.33
C LEU A 147 -4.37 -5.15 29.00
N ARG A 148 -3.06 -5.24 28.73
CA ARG A 148 -2.15 -6.24 29.29
C ARG A 148 -2.71 -7.67 29.16
N LEU A 149 -3.13 -8.02 27.94
CA LEU A 149 -3.61 -9.37 27.61
C LEU A 149 -2.46 -10.38 27.75
N LYS A 150 -2.76 -11.60 28.22
CA LYS A 150 -1.77 -12.66 28.44
C LYS A 150 -2.26 -13.99 27.85
N PRO A 151 -1.56 -14.58 26.87
CA PRO A 151 -0.51 -13.95 26.06
C PRO A 151 -1.05 -12.77 25.23
N PRO A 152 -0.20 -11.81 24.82
CA PRO A 152 -0.62 -10.76 23.90
C PRO A 152 -0.98 -11.38 22.52
N PRO A 153 -2.12 -11.02 21.93
CA PRO A 153 -2.50 -11.54 20.62
C PRO A 153 -1.59 -10.97 19.51
N PRO A 154 -1.07 -11.79 18.59
CA PRO A 154 -0.26 -11.30 17.48
C PRO A 154 -1.09 -10.46 16.50
N VAL A 155 -0.50 -9.38 15.99
CA VAL A 155 -1.14 -8.43 15.07
C VAL A 155 -0.62 -8.59 13.63
N ALA A 156 -1.52 -8.93 12.72
CA ALA A 156 -1.35 -8.90 11.26
C ALA A 156 -1.76 -7.54 10.69
N ILE A 157 -1.27 -7.20 9.50
CA ILE A 157 -1.51 -5.89 8.86
C ILE A 157 -2.12 -6.09 7.48
N LEU A 158 -3.23 -5.41 7.20
CA LEU A 158 -3.70 -5.19 5.83
C LEU A 158 -3.36 -3.74 5.44
N PRO A 159 -2.38 -3.52 4.53
CA PRO A 159 -1.82 -2.20 4.27
C PRO A 159 -2.78 -1.32 3.46
N LEU A 160 -3.60 -0.54 4.16
CA LEU A 160 -4.53 0.41 3.54
C LEU A 160 -3.95 1.84 3.46
N GLY A 161 -2.85 2.15 4.13
CA GLY A 161 -2.23 3.48 4.17
C GLY A 161 -1.44 3.85 2.90
N THR A 162 -0.71 4.97 2.96
CA THR A 162 0.18 5.44 1.88
C THR A 162 1.64 5.00 2.08
N GLY A 163 2.13 5.09 3.33
CA GLY A 163 3.48 4.74 3.77
C GLY A 163 3.66 3.23 3.86
N ASN A 164 3.01 2.56 4.81
CA ASN A 164 2.96 1.11 5.01
C ASN A 164 4.34 0.44 5.15
N ASP A 165 5.28 1.12 5.82
CA ASP A 165 6.65 0.64 5.98
C ASP A 165 6.70 -0.58 6.92
N LEU A 166 5.87 -0.60 7.97
CA LEU A 166 5.78 -1.76 8.86
C LEU A 166 5.20 -2.98 8.14
N ALA A 167 4.19 -2.75 7.29
CA ALA A 167 3.59 -3.82 6.50
C ALA A 167 4.60 -4.44 5.52
N ARG A 168 5.44 -3.63 4.86
CA ARG A 168 6.53 -4.11 4.00
C ARG A 168 7.56 -4.92 4.78
N THR A 169 7.95 -4.45 5.97
CA THR A 169 8.88 -5.15 6.86
C THR A 169 8.36 -6.54 7.22
N LEU A 170 7.04 -6.66 7.43
CA LEU A 170 6.38 -7.91 7.80
C LEU A 170 5.82 -8.70 6.59
N ASN A 171 6.29 -8.41 5.38
CA ASN A 171 5.92 -9.07 4.11
C ASN A 171 4.44 -8.95 3.70
N TRP A 172 3.66 -8.04 4.28
CA TRP A 172 2.27 -7.79 3.89
C TRP A 172 2.13 -6.90 2.65
N GLY A 173 3.23 -6.30 2.19
CA GLY A 173 3.29 -5.49 0.98
C GLY A 173 3.05 -3.99 1.21
N GLY A 174 3.13 -3.23 0.12
CA GLY A 174 3.09 -1.76 0.17
C GLY A 174 1.69 -1.14 0.09
N GLY A 175 0.67 -1.93 -0.22
CA GLY A 175 -0.70 -1.47 -0.33
C GLY A 175 -1.64 -2.60 -0.73
N TYR A 176 -2.90 -2.50 -0.33
CA TYR A 176 -3.95 -3.43 -0.76
C TYR A 176 -4.35 -3.17 -2.22
N THR A 177 -4.43 -4.26 -3.00
CA THR A 177 -4.73 -4.30 -4.44
C THR A 177 -5.86 -5.29 -4.74
N ASP A 178 -6.94 -5.23 -3.98
CA ASP A 178 -8.14 -6.08 -4.18
C ASP A 178 -7.87 -7.61 -4.08
N GLU A 179 -6.86 -8.00 -3.31
CA GLU A 179 -6.59 -9.41 -2.98
C GLU A 179 -7.84 -10.06 -2.33
N PRO A 180 -8.26 -11.27 -2.76
CA PRO A 180 -9.44 -11.92 -2.20
C PRO A 180 -9.35 -12.07 -0.67
N VAL A 181 -10.43 -11.72 0.04
CA VAL A 181 -10.50 -11.84 1.52
C VAL A 181 -10.15 -13.25 1.99
N SER A 182 -10.57 -14.28 1.24
CA SER A 182 -10.19 -15.67 1.52
C SER A 182 -8.68 -15.86 1.62
N LYS A 183 -7.90 -15.27 0.70
CA LYS A 183 -6.44 -15.38 0.68
C LYS A 183 -5.83 -14.61 1.86
N ILE A 184 -6.38 -13.44 2.19
CA ILE A 184 -5.98 -12.67 3.37
C ILE A 184 -6.19 -13.49 4.65
N LEU A 185 -7.36 -14.13 4.80
CA LEU A 185 -7.66 -14.96 5.97
C LEU A 185 -6.68 -16.14 6.12
N SER A 186 -6.37 -16.85 5.02
CA SER A 186 -5.36 -17.90 5.03
C SER A 186 -3.97 -17.39 5.45
N HIS A 187 -3.53 -16.25 4.91
CA HIS A 187 -2.27 -15.63 5.30
C HIS A 187 -2.23 -15.20 6.78
N VAL A 188 -3.35 -14.70 7.30
CA VAL A 188 -3.47 -14.36 8.72
C VAL A 188 -3.46 -15.61 9.60
N GLU A 189 -4.00 -16.73 9.13
CA GLU A 189 -3.99 -18.00 9.86
C GLU A 189 -2.59 -18.66 9.87
N GLU A 190 -1.95 -18.72 8.71
CA GLU A 190 -0.68 -19.40 8.45
C GLU A 190 0.54 -18.57 8.88
N GLY A 191 0.39 -17.24 8.95
CA GLY A 191 1.50 -16.32 9.18
C GLY A 191 2.30 -16.63 10.45
N ASN A 192 3.61 -16.38 10.34
CA ASN A 192 4.58 -16.61 11.40
C ASN A 192 4.43 -15.56 12.49
N VAL A 193 4.58 -15.98 13.75
CA VAL A 193 4.58 -15.05 14.87
C VAL A 193 6.00 -14.54 15.09
N VAL A 194 6.17 -13.23 14.99
CA VAL A 194 7.47 -12.55 15.18
C VAL A 194 7.36 -11.48 16.26
N GLN A 195 8.49 -11.03 16.80
CA GLN A 195 8.53 -9.89 17.71
C GLN A 195 8.83 -8.60 16.94
N LEU A 196 8.39 -7.48 17.51
CA LEU A 196 8.69 -6.14 17.04
C LEU A 196 9.07 -5.31 18.25
N ASP A 197 10.31 -4.81 18.28
CA ASP A 197 10.75 -3.87 19.29
C ASP A 197 9.97 -2.56 19.20
N ARG A 198 9.69 -1.96 20.35
CA ARG A 198 8.98 -0.69 20.46
C ARG A 198 9.69 0.19 21.44
N TRP A 199 9.73 1.47 21.16
CA TRP A 199 10.66 2.41 21.79
C TRP A 199 9.91 3.55 22.45
N ASP A 200 10.18 3.76 23.74
CA ASP A 200 9.64 4.88 24.52
C ASP A 200 10.34 6.18 24.11
N LEU A 201 9.56 7.26 24.06
CA LEU A 201 10.03 8.63 23.87
C LEU A 201 9.60 9.48 25.06
N HIS A 202 10.59 10.04 25.77
CA HIS A 202 10.34 11.00 26.85
C HIS A 202 11.03 12.32 26.55
N ALA A 203 10.25 13.36 26.29
CA ALA A 203 10.75 14.72 26.11
C ALA A 203 10.56 15.55 27.39
N GLU A 204 11.64 16.20 27.82
CA GLU A 204 11.64 17.21 28.87
C GLU A 204 12.23 18.54 28.34
N PRO A 205 11.81 19.70 28.85
CA PRO A 205 12.38 20.98 28.43
C PRO A 205 13.90 21.02 28.63
N ASN A 206 14.63 21.58 27.67
CA ASN A 206 16.07 21.76 27.80
C ASN A 206 16.38 22.90 28.79
N PRO A 207 17.01 22.62 29.95
CA PRO A 207 17.33 23.66 30.94
C PRO A 207 18.40 24.65 30.49
N GLU A 208 19.19 24.30 29.46
CA GLU A 208 20.27 25.14 28.92
C GLU A 208 19.77 26.12 27.85
N ALA A 209 18.51 26.02 27.41
CA ALA A 209 17.93 26.89 26.40
C ALA A 209 17.57 28.27 26.98
N GLY A 210 17.92 29.35 26.28
CA GLY A 210 17.66 30.72 26.72
C GLY A 210 16.19 31.15 26.48
N PRO A 211 15.73 32.24 27.11
CA PRO A 211 14.41 32.80 26.83
C PRO A 211 14.26 33.32 25.39
N GLU A 212 15.36 33.63 24.70
CA GLU A 212 15.38 34.03 23.28
C GLU A 212 15.09 32.85 22.32
N ASP A 213 15.24 31.61 22.77
CA ASP A 213 15.01 30.39 21.97
C ASP A 213 13.55 29.88 22.01
N ARG A 214 12.66 30.65 22.68
CA ARG A 214 11.23 30.31 22.79
C ARG A 214 10.47 30.74 21.54
N ASP A 215 10.06 29.76 20.76
CA ASP A 215 9.21 29.92 19.58
C ASP A 215 7.73 29.77 19.98
N GLU A 216 6.91 30.80 19.78
CA GLU A 216 5.48 30.79 20.20
C GLU A 216 4.65 29.70 19.51
N GLY A 217 5.11 29.17 18.36
CA GLY A 217 4.46 28.07 17.65
C GLY A 217 4.94 26.67 18.04
N ALA A 218 5.89 26.55 18.97
CA ALA A 218 6.47 25.27 19.36
C ALA A 218 5.74 24.64 20.57
N THR A 219 5.64 23.30 20.57
CA THR A 219 5.06 22.51 21.67
C THR A 219 6.14 21.92 22.56
N ASP A 220 5.87 21.80 23.86
CA ASP A 220 6.75 21.12 24.83
C ASP A 220 6.56 19.59 24.84
N ARG A 221 5.63 19.07 24.04
CA ARG A 221 5.26 17.64 24.03
C ARG A 221 5.37 17.04 22.64
N LEU A 222 5.90 15.82 22.61
CA LEU A 222 5.87 14.95 21.44
C LEU A 222 4.43 14.50 21.12
N PRO A 223 4.12 14.22 19.84
CA PRO A 223 2.80 13.77 19.42
C PRO A 223 2.49 12.36 19.90
N LEU A 224 3.53 11.52 20.08
CA LEU A 224 3.46 10.16 20.57
C LEU A 224 4.58 9.91 21.60
N ASP A 225 4.28 9.08 22.61
CA ASP A 225 5.21 8.63 23.65
C ASP A 225 5.92 7.31 23.29
N VAL A 226 5.60 6.73 22.14
CA VAL A 226 6.15 5.46 21.66
C VAL A 226 6.19 5.46 20.13
N PHE A 227 7.23 4.85 19.56
CA PHE A 227 7.29 4.55 18.13
C PHE A 227 7.57 3.08 17.86
N ASN A 228 7.15 2.65 16.67
CA ASN A 228 7.24 1.28 16.16
C ASN A 228 8.12 1.22 14.91
N ASN A 229 8.19 2.30 14.13
CA ASN A 229 8.93 2.34 12.88
C ASN A 229 10.19 3.19 13.02
N TYR A 230 10.03 4.49 13.26
CA TYR A 230 11.15 5.42 13.35
C TYR A 230 10.75 6.77 13.96
N PHE A 231 11.74 7.43 14.54
CA PHE A 231 11.70 8.82 15.00
C PHE A 231 12.72 9.64 14.21
N SER A 232 12.38 10.85 13.76
CA SER A 232 13.33 11.69 13.03
C SER A 232 13.21 13.18 13.37
N LEU A 233 14.28 13.91 13.05
CA LEU A 233 14.35 15.36 13.17
C LEU A 233 15.08 15.97 11.98
N GLY A 234 14.76 17.23 11.68
CA GLY A 234 15.32 17.96 10.56
C GLY A 234 14.44 17.85 9.31
N PHE A 235 15.07 17.70 8.15
CA PHE A 235 14.40 17.83 6.85
C PHE A 235 13.18 16.91 6.69
N ASP A 236 13.30 15.62 7.04
CA ASP A 236 12.19 14.65 6.95
C ASP A 236 10.98 15.07 7.80
N ALA A 237 11.23 15.45 9.04
CA ALA A 237 10.20 15.94 9.94
C ALA A 237 9.60 17.27 9.50
N HIS A 238 10.39 18.15 8.89
CA HIS A 238 9.93 19.42 8.35
C HIS A 238 8.92 19.22 7.20
N VAL A 239 9.28 18.39 6.21
CA VAL A 239 8.38 18.04 5.10
C VAL A 239 7.11 17.37 5.62
N THR A 240 7.25 16.49 6.61
CA THR A 240 6.10 15.82 7.24
C THR A 240 5.20 16.84 7.96
N LEU A 241 5.77 17.82 8.66
CA LEU A 241 5.04 18.89 9.34
C LEU A 241 4.29 19.79 8.35
N GLU A 242 4.95 20.26 7.28
CA GLU A 242 4.33 21.08 6.24
C GLU A 242 3.18 20.32 5.55
N PHE A 243 3.38 19.02 5.30
CA PHE A 243 2.31 18.16 4.79
C PHE A 243 1.12 18.08 5.75
N HIS A 244 1.37 17.97 7.06
CA HIS A 244 0.32 17.93 8.06
C HIS A 244 -0.43 19.26 8.16
N GLU A 245 0.29 20.39 8.17
CA GLU A 245 -0.28 21.74 8.20
C GLU A 245 -1.08 22.05 6.93
N SER A 246 -0.62 21.59 5.76
CA SER A 246 -1.36 21.75 4.50
C SER A 246 -2.65 20.91 4.44
N ARG A 247 -2.73 19.80 5.19
CA ARG A 247 -3.96 19.01 5.39
C ARG A 247 -4.95 19.67 6.35
N GLY A 248 -4.45 20.47 7.29
CA GLY A 248 -5.24 21.17 8.30
C GLY A 248 -4.99 22.67 8.30
N TRP A 249 -5.35 23.36 7.19
CA TRP A 249 -5.31 24.82 6.97
C TRP A 249 -5.08 25.68 8.24
N ALA A 250 -3.83 25.78 8.70
CA ALA A 250 -3.48 26.58 9.86
C ALA A 250 -3.36 28.04 9.43
N GLY A 251 -4.48 28.78 9.51
CA GLY A 251 -4.48 30.22 9.31
C GLY A 251 -5.81 30.95 9.43
N TRP A 252 -6.96 30.27 9.33
CA TRP A 252 -8.29 30.95 9.29
C TRP A 252 -9.29 30.47 10.34
N ALA A 253 -8.86 29.70 11.34
CA ALA A 253 -9.75 29.15 12.37
C ALA A 253 -10.31 30.16 13.39
N GLN A 254 -10.19 31.47 13.13
CA GLN A 254 -10.69 32.50 14.05
C GLN A 254 -11.82 33.37 13.50
N GLU A 255 -12.21 33.27 12.21
CA GLU A 255 -13.23 34.18 11.65
C GLU A 255 -14.47 33.54 10.99
N CYS A 256 -14.50 32.25 10.66
CA CYS A 256 -15.68 31.66 9.97
C CYS A 256 -16.05 30.27 10.51
N PRO A 257 -17.17 30.09 11.25
CA PRO A 257 -17.56 28.82 11.86
C PRO A 257 -18.37 27.89 10.93
N GLN A 258 -18.22 27.96 9.60
CA GLN A 258 -19.16 27.28 8.70
C GLN A 258 -18.63 26.66 7.41
N GLU A 259 -17.31 26.63 7.18
CA GLU A 259 -16.75 25.88 6.04
C GLU A 259 -15.88 24.73 6.57
N GLU A 260 -16.45 23.53 6.52
CA GLU A 260 -15.78 22.28 6.84
C GLU A 260 -14.58 22.07 5.90
N ALA A 261 -13.50 21.51 6.46
CA ALA A 261 -12.31 21.07 5.74
C ALA A 261 -12.65 20.37 4.41
N ASN A 262 -11.77 20.41 3.42
CA ASN A 262 -11.91 19.65 2.18
C ASN A 262 -11.09 18.33 2.22
N PRO A 263 -11.56 17.28 2.93
CA PRO A 263 -10.86 16.00 3.01
C PRO A 263 -10.80 15.26 1.66
N GLU A 264 -11.55 15.68 0.65
CA GLU A 264 -11.55 15.05 -0.67
C GLU A 264 -10.24 15.28 -1.44
N LYS A 265 -9.47 16.33 -1.11
CA LYS A 265 -8.19 16.62 -1.76
C LYS A 265 -7.03 15.69 -1.33
N PHE A 266 -7.17 14.85 -0.31
CA PHE A 266 -6.07 14.01 0.19
C PHE A 266 -6.42 12.51 0.33
N ASN A 267 -7.54 12.09 -0.27
CA ASN A 267 -8.00 10.70 -0.27
C ASN A 267 -7.22 9.79 -1.23
N SER A 268 -6.37 10.34 -2.10
CA SER A 268 -5.56 9.56 -3.04
C SER A 268 -4.17 9.25 -2.47
N ARG A 269 -3.80 7.96 -2.46
CA ARG A 269 -2.42 7.52 -2.12
C ARG A 269 -1.40 8.15 -3.07
N PHE A 270 -1.75 8.31 -4.35
CA PHE A 270 -0.89 8.91 -5.37
C PHE A 270 -0.60 10.39 -5.06
N ARG A 271 -1.63 11.19 -4.79
CA ARG A 271 -1.48 12.62 -4.43
C ARG A 271 -0.65 12.83 -3.17
N ASN A 272 -0.85 11.96 -2.18
CA ASN A 272 -0.06 11.99 -0.96
C ASN A 272 1.44 11.71 -1.26
N LYS A 273 1.76 10.74 -2.12
CA LYS A 273 3.15 10.47 -2.53
C LYS A 273 3.76 11.62 -3.35
N MET A 274 3.00 12.22 -4.27
CA MET A 274 3.47 13.36 -5.07
C MET A 274 3.78 14.59 -4.23
N PHE A 275 3.05 14.82 -3.13
CA PHE A 275 3.39 15.92 -2.21
C PHE A 275 4.79 15.75 -1.62
N TYR A 276 5.08 14.57 -1.07
CA TYR A 276 6.40 14.29 -0.49
C TYR A 276 7.53 14.43 -1.52
N ALA A 277 7.30 14.00 -2.77
CA ALA A 277 8.26 14.17 -3.86
C ALA A 277 8.45 15.65 -4.24
N GLY A 278 7.35 16.40 -4.36
CA GLY A 278 7.36 17.81 -4.77
C GLY A 278 8.00 18.75 -3.75
N THR A 279 7.67 18.59 -2.46
CA THR A 279 8.23 19.40 -1.38
C THR A 279 9.71 19.09 -1.14
N ALA A 280 10.11 17.81 -1.23
CA ALA A 280 11.51 17.43 -1.15
C ALA A 280 12.37 18.13 -2.22
N PHE A 281 11.80 18.43 -3.38
CA PHE A 281 12.46 19.13 -4.48
C PHE A 281 12.42 20.67 -4.36
N SER A 282 11.31 21.27 -3.89
CA SER A 282 11.24 22.73 -3.70
C SER A 282 12.24 23.21 -2.66
N ASP A 283 12.38 22.51 -1.55
CA ASP A 283 13.29 22.89 -0.47
C ASP A 283 14.76 22.52 -0.77
N PHE A 284 15.00 21.53 -1.61
CA PHE A 284 16.33 21.26 -2.18
C PHE A 284 16.89 22.49 -2.90
N LEU A 285 16.02 23.28 -3.56
CA LEU A 285 16.40 24.53 -4.23
C LEU A 285 16.50 25.72 -3.26
N MET A 286 15.78 25.71 -2.13
CA MET A 286 15.69 26.84 -1.19
C MET A 286 16.69 26.77 -0.01
N GLY A 287 17.35 25.64 0.21
CA GLY A 287 18.53 25.55 1.09
C GLY A 287 18.29 25.85 2.57
N SER A 288 17.07 25.63 3.09
CA SER A 288 16.61 26.12 4.40
C SER A 288 17.06 25.29 5.62
N SER A 289 17.72 24.13 5.46
CA SER A 289 18.20 23.30 6.58
C SER A 289 19.73 23.25 6.69
N LYS A 290 20.39 24.41 6.67
CA LYS A 290 21.87 24.47 6.71
C LYS A 290 22.49 24.35 8.10
N ASP A 291 21.70 24.15 9.17
CA ASP A 291 22.24 24.25 10.53
C ASP A 291 21.77 23.22 11.58
N LEU A 292 21.12 22.12 11.19
CA LEU A 292 20.64 21.11 12.14
C LEU A 292 21.75 20.64 13.10
N ALA A 293 22.91 20.29 12.56
CA ALA A 293 24.03 19.72 13.31
C ALA A 293 24.60 20.64 14.41
N LYS A 294 24.44 21.96 14.32
CA LYS A 294 24.91 22.90 15.37
C LYS A 294 23.97 22.97 16.57
N HIS A 295 22.72 22.55 16.41
CA HIS A 295 21.68 22.72 17.42
C HIS A 295 21.28 21.41 18.11
N ILE A 296 21.98 20.32 17.82
CA ILE A 296 21.68 19.01 18.39
C ILE A 296 22.92 18.41 19.03
N ARG A 297 22.70 17.74 20.16
CA ARG A 297 23.66 16.86 20.81
C ARG A 297 23.07 15.47 20.87
N VAL A 298 23.81 14.46 20.42
CA VAL A 298 23.33 13.08 20.36
C VAL A 298 24.29 12.18 21.11
N VAL A 299 23.79 11.53 22.16
CA VAL A 299 24.53 10.55 22.94
C VAL A 299 23.84 9.19 22.80
N CYS A 300 24.57 8.19 22.33
CA CYS A 300 24.07 6.84 22.10
C CYS A 300 24.87 5.85 22.97
N ASP A 301 24.21 5.09 23.83
CA ASP A 301 24.84 4.16 24.78
C ASP A 301 26.02 4.78 25.56
N GLY A 302 25.89 6.06 25.94
CA GLY A 302 26.92 6.84 26.64
C GLY A 302 28.03 7.42 25.75
N THR A 303 28.05 7.09 24.46
CA THR A 303 29.01 7.65 23.49
C THR A 303 28.45 8.93 22.86
N ASP A 304 29.20 10.03 22.95
CA ASP A 304 28.81 11.31 22.35
C ASP A 304 29.12 11.32 20.85
N LEU A 305 28.08 11.28 20.02
CA LEU A 305 28.18 11.29 18.55
C LEU A 305 28.15 12.71 17.95
N THR A 306 28.01 13.73 18.80
CA THR A 306 27.92 15.13 18.36
C THR A 306 29.08 15.57 17.46
N PRO A 307 30.36 15.22 17.74
CA PRO A 307 31.46 15.57 16.85
C PRO A 307 31.30 14.98 15.44
N LYS A 308 30.88 13.72 15.33
CA LYS A 308 30.66 13.03 14.05
C LYS A 308 29.50 13.67 13.29
N ILE A 309 28.42 14.03 13.98
CA ILE A 309 27.28 14.75 13.38
C ILE A 309 27.68 16.14 12.89
N GLN A 310 28.49 16.88 13.65
CA GLN A 310 28.98 18.21 13.27
C GLN A 310 29.93 18.17 12.07
N ASP A 311 30.70 17.10 11.92
CA ASP A 311 31.58 16.88 10.77
C ASP A 311 30.78 16.54 9.50
N LEU A 312 29.87 15.57 9.60
CA LEU A 312 29.04 15.10 8.47
C LEU A 312 27.97 16.11 8.06
N LYS A 313 27.55 17.00 8.97
CA LYS A 313 26.51 18.03 8.77
C LYS A 313 25.24 17.48 8.12
N PRO A 314 24.64 16.40 8.66
CA PRO A 314 23.40 15.87 8.10
C PRO A 314 22.27 16.91 8.23
N GLN A 315 21.39 16.96 7.23
CA GLN A 315 20.17 17.78 7.25
C GLN A 315 18.99 17.05 7.91
N CYS A 316 19.11 15.74 8.12
CA CYS A 316 18.14 14.90 8.78
C CYS A 316 18.87 13.82 9.60
N VAL A 317 18.39 13.54 10.80
CA VAL A 317 18.84 12.40 11.60
C VAL A 317 17.63 11.52 11.88
N VAL A 318 17.78 10.22 11.66
CA VAL A 318 16.70 9.23 11.78
C VAL A 318 17.14 8.12 12.73
N PHE A 319 16.26 7.79 13.68
CA PHE A 319 16.37 6.67 14.60
C PHE A 319 15.39 5.60 14.14
N LEU A 320 15.90 4.52 13.57
CA LEU A 320 15.12 3.47 12.92
C LEU A 320 15.04 2.22 13.79
N ASN A 321 13.84 1.65 13.84
CA ASN A 321 13.57 0.34 14.41
C ASN A 321 13.28 -0.72 13.34
N ILE A 322 12.77 -0.31 12.16
CA ILE A 322 12.44 -1.23 11.08
C ILE A 322 13.30 -0.97 9.83
N PRO A 323 13.54 -1.99 8.97
CA PRO A 323 14.32 -1.83 7.75
C PRO A 323 13.72 -0.94 6.67
N ARG A 324 12.44 -0.58 6.78
CA ARG A 324 11.70 0.15 5.74
C ARG A 324 11.43 1.58 6.18
N TYR A 325 11.73 2.50 5.28
CA TYR A 325 11.55 3.93 5.49
C TYR A 325 11.09 4.59 4.19
N CYS A 326 10.37 5.70 4.28
CA CYS A 326 9.95 6.51 3.14
C CYS A 326 9.34 5.68 2.00
N ALA A 327 8.26 4.95 2.30
CA ALA A 327 7.52 4.12 1.35
C ALA A 327 8.27 2.88 0.82
N GLY A 328 9.20 2.34 1.60
CA GLY A 328 9.82 1.04 1.37
C GLY A 328 11.32 1.06 1.02
N THR A 329 11.97 2.21 1.03
CA THR A 329 13.44 2.32 0.91
C THR A 329 14.13 1.65 2.10
N MET A 330 15.41 1.30 1.95
CA MET A 330 16.21 0.60 2.96
C MET A 330 17.39 1.48 3.42
N PRO A 331 17.16 2.42 4.35
CA PRO A 331 18.11 3.49 4.65
C PRO A 331 19.40 3.01 5.31
N TRP A 332 19.39 1.85 5.97
CA TRP A 332 20.57 1.21 6.55
C TRP A 332 21.41 0.47 5.51
N GLY A 333 20.80 0.03 4.40
CA GLY A 333 21.46 -0.79 3.37
C GLY A 333 22.00 -2.13 3.89
N HIS A 334 23.03 -2.66 3.21
CA HIS A 334 23.69 -3.92 3.57
C HIS A 334 25.10 -3.62 4.12
N PRO A 335 25.36 -3.76 5.43
CA PRO A 335 26.66 -3.41 6.02
C PRO A 335 27.81 -4.38 5.69
N GLY A 336 27.58 -5.41 4.87
CA GLY A 336 28.47 -6.57 4.67
C GLY A 336 29.89 -6.32 4.18
N GLU A 337 30.25 -5.09 3.79
CA GLU A 337 31.62 -4.72 3.39
C GLU A 337 32.44 -4.06 4.51
N HIS A 338 31.78 -3.58 5.58
CA HIS A 338 32.43 -2.94 6.72
C HIS A 338 32.00 -3.65 8.02
N HIS A 339 32.93 -4.36 8.66
CA HIS A 339 32.72 -5.15 9.89
C HIS A 339 32.31 -4.35 11.15
N ASP A 340 31.99 -3.06 11.01
CA ASP A 340 31.66 -2.18 12.12
C ASP A 340 30.17 -2.24 12.53
N PHE A 341 29.30 -2.78 11.66
CA PHE A 341 27.85 -2.79 11.85
C PHE A 341 27.21 -4.14 11.51
N GLU A 342 26.15 -4.48 12.27
CA GLU A 342 25.36 -5.68 12.05
C GLU A 342 24.18 -5.42 11.10
N PRO A 343 23.64 -6.47 10.44
CA PRO A 343 22.41 -6.36 9.67
C PRO A 343 21.24 -5.86 10.53
N GLN A 344 20.47 -4.91 10.01
CA GLN A 344 19.33 -4.33 10.71
C GLN A 344 18.23 -5.37 10.96
N ARG A 345 17.74 -5.43 12.19
CA ARG A 345 16.60 -6.26 12.60
C ARG A 345 15.63 -5.42 13.40
N HIS A 346 14.39 -5.89 13.51
CA HIS A 346 13.30 -5.18 14.21
C HIS A 346 12.92 -5.84 15.55
N ASP A 347 13.76 -6.77 16.01
CA ASP A 347 13.52 -7.67 17.15
C ASP A 347 14.81 -8.01 17.92
N ASP A 348 15.86 -7.21 17.77
CA ASP A 348 17.18 -7.41 18.39
C ASP A 348 17.47 -6.46 19.56
N GLY A 349 16.58 -5.51 19.83
CA GLY A 349 16.72 -4.50 20.88
C GLY A 349 17.70 -3.38 20.53
N TYR A 350 18.01 -3.16 19.24
CA TYR A 350 18.84 -2.06 18.77
C TYR A 350 18.06 -1.06 17.92
N LEU A 351 18.52 0.19 17.92
CA LEU A 351 18.13 1.26 17.01
C LEU A 351 19.28 1.59 16.08
N GLU A 352 18.98 1.65 14.78
CA GLU A 352 19.88 2.20 13.78
C GLU A 352 19.78 3.72 13.78
N VAL A 353 20.90 4.40 14.02
CA VAL A 353 21.00 5.85 13.95
C VAL A 353 21.66 6.23 12.64
N ILE A 354 20.93 6.98 11.81
CA ILE A 354 21.34 7.32 10.45
C ILE A 354 21.34 8.83 10.26
N GLY A 355 22.43 9.35 9.70
CA GLY A 355 22.56 10.73 9.25
C GLY A 355 22.27 10.82 7.75
N PHE A 356 21.50 11.83 7.37
CA PHE A 356 21.11 12.06 5.98
C PHE A 356 21.56 13.42 5.51
N THR A 357 22.40 13.42 4.47
CA THR A 357 22.59 14.58 3.60
C THR A 357 21.50 14.62 2.52
N MET A 358 21.25 15.79 1.91
CA MET A 358 20.31 15.92 0.79
C MET A 358 20.64 14.97 -0.35
N THR A 359 21.92 14.77 -0.64
CA THR A 359 22.38 13.82 -1.65
C THR A 359 22.02 12.38 -1.27
N SER A 360 22.26 11.97 -0.02
CA SER A 360 21.90 10.62 0.44
C SER A 360 20.39 10.40 0.49
N LEU A 361 19.59 11.42 0.87
CA LEU A 361 18.12 11.34 0.82
C LEU A 361 17.60 11.18 -0.62
N ALA A 362 18.17 11.93 -1.57
CA ALA A 362 17.82 11.79 -2.98
C ALA A 362 18.20 10.39 -3.52
N ALA A 363 19.30 9.82 -3.05
CA ALA A 363 19.77 8.49 -3.44
C ALA A 363 18.96 7.32 -2.85
N LEU A 364 18.18 7.52 -1.78
CA LEU A 364 17.40 6.44 -1.14
C LEU A 364 16.44 5.71 -2.09
N GLN A 365 15.83 6.46 -3.02
CA GLN A 365 14.84 5.90 -3.96
C GLN A 365 15.49 4.96 -5.01
N VAL A 366 16.82 4.97 -5.10
CA VAL A 366 17.58 4.23 -6.10
C VAL A 366 18.51 3.20 -5.46
N GLY A 367 18.19 2.80 -4.22
CA GLY A 367 18.96 1.81 -3.47
C GLY A 367 20.14 2.39 -2.68
N GLY A 368 20.31 3.72 -2.67
CA GLY A 368 21.25 4.39 -1.78
C GLY A 368 20.90 4.20 -0.30
N HIS A 369 21.85 4.50 0.56
CA HIS A 369 21.70 4.44 2.02
C HIS A 369 22.14 5.76 2.66
N GLY A 370 21.75 5.98 3.91
CA GLY A 370 22.25 7.10 4.70
C GLY A 370 23.63 6.79 5.30
N GLU A 371 24.18 7.78 5.99
CA GLU A 371 25.41 7.63 6.77
C GLU A 371 25.13 6.87 8.07
N ARG A 372 25.75 5.71 8.25
CA ARG A 372 25.58 4.86 9.44
C ARG A 372 26.32 5.50 10.62
N LEU A 373 25.57 6.04 11.57
CA LEU A 373 26.16 6.70 12.75
C LEU A 373 26.50 5.68 13.83
N THR A 374 25.51 4.87 14.24
CA THR A 374 25.66 3.79 15.23
C THR A 374 24.47 2.81 15.23
N GLN A 375 24.63 1.66 15.89
CA GLN A 375 23.53 0.83 16.42
C GLN A 375 23.56 0.91 17.94
N CYS A 376 22.44 1.25 18.59
CA CYS A 376 22.42 1.51 20.03
C CYS A 376 21.12 1.11 20.74
N ARG A 377 21.13 1.04 22.07
CA ARG A 377 19.97 0.66 22.89
C ARG A 377 19.35 1.82 23.68
N GLU A 378 20.08 2.89 23.87
CA GLU A 378 19.60 4.10 24.52
C GLU A 378 20.12 5.33 23.79
N VAL A 379 19.24 6.31 23.57
CA VAL A 379 19.58 7.61 22.99
C VAL A 379 19.19 8.72 23.94
N VAL A 380 20.08 9.68 24.12
CA VAL A 380 19.77 10.99 24.69
C VAL A 380 20.07 12.06 23.64
N LEU A 381 19.01 12.64 23.09
CA LEU A 381 19.05 13.72 22.11
C LEU A 381 18.70 15.04 22.81
N THR A 382 19.58 16.03 22.76
CA THR A 382 19.31 17.37 23.28
C THR A 382 19.25 18.36 22.13
N THR A 383 18.17 19.15 22.05
CA THR A 383 18.02 20.23 21.07
C THR A 383 18.17 21.59 21.78
N SER A 384 18.91 22.52 21.16
CA SER A 384 19.14 23.86 21.71
C SER A 384 18.09 24.90 21.28
N LYS A 385 17.24 24.56 20.30
CA LYS A 385 16.19 25.42 19.76
C LYS A 385 14.96 24.60 19.37
N ALA A 386 13.88 25.28 19.00
CA ALA A 386 12.72 24.62 18.43
C ALA A 386 13.05 23.95 17.07
N ILE A 387 12.75 22.67 16.92
CA ILE A 387 13.08 21.86 15.73
C ILE A 387 11.87 21.00 15.33
N PRO A 388 11.52 20.91 14.04
CA PRO A 388 10.57 19.93 13.55
C PRO A 388 11.04 18.50 13.83
N VAL A 389 10.17 17.71 14.45
CA VAL A 389 10.37 16.29 14.71
C VAL A 389 9.13 15.51 14.25
N GLN A 390 9.28 14.22 13.98
CA GLN A 390 8.14 13.35 13.72
C GLN A 390 8.33 11.97 14.37
N VAL A 391 7.22 11.38 14.77
CA VAL A 391 7.15 10.05 15.37
C VAL A 391 6.19 9.17 14.56
N ASP A 392 6.68 8.11 13.91
CA ASP A 392 5.86 7.20 13.09
C ASP A 392 4.94 7.91 12.05
N GLY A 393 5.38 9.05 11.52
CA GLY A 393 4.65 9.87 10.56
C GLY A 393 3.75 10.96 11.17
N GLU A 394 3.71 11.10 12.50
CA GLU A 394 3.03 12.20 13.20
C GLU A 394 4.05 13.31 13.55
N PRO A 395 3.96 14.49 12.91
CA PRO A 395 4.93 15.57 13.11
C PRO A 395 4.53 16.56 14.20
N CYS A 396 5.51 17.25 14.79
CA CYS A 396 5.29 18.49 15.51
C CYS A 396 6.54 19.39 15.46
N LYS A 397 6.36 20.68 15.72
CA LYS A 397 7.46 21.60 16.02
C LYS A 397 7.75 21.56 17.52
N LEU A 398 8.77 20.82 17.93
CA LEU A 398 9.10 20.63 19.34
C LEU A 398 10.00 21.76 19.84
N ALA A 399 9.70 22.33 21.00
CA ALA A 399 10.55 23.30 21.68
C ALA A 399 11.91 22.68 22.05
N ALA A 400 12.89 23.53 22.42
CA ALA A 400 14.20 23.06 22.86
C ALA A 400 14.05 22.04 24.01
N SER A 401 14.45 20.79 23.77
CA SER A 401 14.10 19.66 24.62
C SER A 401 15.26 18.67 24.75
N ARG A 402 15.27 17.94 25.85
CA ARG A 402 16.03 16.72 26.01
C ARG A 402 15.10 15.52 25.86
N ILE A 403 15.39 14.68 24.89
CA ILE A 403 14.58 13.54 24.47
C ILE A 403 15.36 12.28 24.81
N ARG A 404 14.76 11.41 25.62
CA ARG A 404 15.30 10.08 25.93
C ARG A 404 14.54 9.03 25.13
N ILE A 405 15.29 8.17 24.46
CA ILE A 405 14.78 7.02 23.72
C ILE A 405 15.33 5.74 24.35
N ALA A 406 14.45 4.79 24.65
CA ALA A 406 14.83 3.49 25.20
C ALA A 406 13.81 2.41 24.83
N LEU A 407 14.23 1.14 24.86
CA LEU A 407 13.35 0.02 24.59
C LEU A 407 12.20 -0.03 25.61
N ARG A 408 10.96 0.01 25.11
CA ARG A 408 9.72 -0.07 25.91
C ARG A 408 9.34 -1.53 26.15
N ASN A 409 9.06 -2.24 25.06
CA ASN A 409 8.64 -3.65 25.05
C ASN A 409 8.77 -4.24 23.64
N GLN A 410 8.45 -5.54 23.53
CA GLN A 410 8.26 -6.21 22.26
C GLN A 410 6.77 -6.49 22.01
N ALA A 411 6.26 -6.03 20.87
CA ALA A 411 4.95 -6.39 20.37
C ALA A 411 5.01 -7.69 19.58
N THR A 412 4.00 -8.52 19.77
CA THR A 412 3.86 -9.75 18.99
C THR A 412 3.13 -9.43 17.69
N MET A 413 3.74 -9.76 16.56
CA MET A 413 3.25 -9.47 15.22
C MET A 413 3.04 -10.75 14.42
N VAL A 414 2.24 -10.69 13.36
CA VAL A 414 2.16 -11.74 12.34
C VAL A 414 2.93 -11.27 11.12
N GLN A 415 3.97 -12.00 10.74
CA GLN A 415 4.66 -11.85 9.47
C GLN A 415 3.99 -12.75 8.43
N LYS A 416 3.63 -12.19 7.27
CA LYS A 416 3.08 -12.98 6.16
C LYS A 416 4.13 -14.02 5.75
N ALA A 417 3.74 -15.29 5.79
CA ALA A 417 4.62 -16.37 5.38
C ALA A 417 5.00 -16.15 3.91
N LYS A 418 6.31 -16.06 3.63
CA LYS A 418 6.81 -16.34 2.29
C LYS A 418 6.54 -17.82 2.09
N ARG A 419 5.63 -18.22 1.19
CA ARG A 419 5.43 -19.64 0.90
C ARG A 419 6.79 -20.20 0.44
N ARG A 420 7.47 -20.91 1.33
CA ARG A 420 8.24 -22.09 0.90
C ARG A 420 7.20 -23.16 0.68
N SER A 421 7.25 -23.85 -0.46
CA SER A 421 6.45 -25.04 -0.76
C SER A 421 6.25 -25.90 0.49
N ALA A 422 5.06 -25.83 1.10
CA ALA A 422 4.65 -26.71 2.19
C ALA A 422 3.16 -26.55 2.54
N ALA A 423 2.34 -27.49 2.08
CA ALA A 423 1.18 -28.03 2.82
C ALA A 423 0.82 -29.43 2.24
N PRO A 424 0.12 -30.32 2.97
CA PRO A 424 0.73 -31.43 3.70
C PRO A 424 0.15 -32.81 3.33
N LEU A 425 0.97 -33.85 3.27
CA LEU A 425 0.52 -35.25 3.38
C LEU A 425 1.67 -36.12 3.91
N HIS A 426 1.28 -37.12 4.69
CA HIS A 426 2.01 -38.32 5.09
C HIS A 426 3.41 -38.51 4.47
N SER A 427 4.41 -38.67 5.35
CA SER A 427 5.54 -39.60 5.20
C SER A 427 5.83 -40.10 3.78
N ASP A 428 6.37 -39.24 2.93
CA ASP A 428 7.48 -39.53 2.04
C ASP A 428 7.87 -38.20 1.38
N GLN A 429 9.06 -37.71 1.72
CA GLN A 429 9.69 -36.63 0.98
C GLN A 429 9.95 -37.15 -0.43
N GLN A 430 9.07 -36.81 -1.38
CA GLN A 430 9.55 -36.71 -2.75
C GLN A 430 10.35 -35.41 -2.84
N PRO A 431 11.66 -35.47 -3.13
CA PRO A 431 12.45 -34.28 -3.36
C PRO A 431 11.79 -33.49 -4.49
N VAL A 432 11.76 -32.16 -4.34
CA VAL A 432 11.40 -31.26 -5.45
C VAL A 432 12.18 -31.75 -6.67
N PRO A 433 11.52 -32.10 -7.78
CA PRO A 433 12.21 -32.62 -8.95
C PRO A 433 13.27 -31.62 -9.39
N GLU A 434 14.51 -32.09 -9.56
CA GLU A 434 15.63 -31.23 -9.97
C GLU A 434 15.30 -30.46 -11.27
N GLN A 435 14.44 -31.06 -12.12
CA GLN A 435 13.81 -30.42 -13.26
C GLN A 435 12.35 -30.87 -13.41
N LEU A 436 11.48 -29.92 -13.73
CA LEU A 436 10.09 -30.12 -14.13
C LEU A 436 9.96 -30.02 -15.63
N ARG A 437 9.30 -31.00 -16.25
CA ARG A 437 8.94 -31.01 -17.67
C ARG A 437 7.44 -30.76 -17.77
N ILE A 438 7.05 -29.60 -18.30
CA ILE A 438 5.66 -29.13 -18.24
C ILE A 438 5.16 -28.78 -19.62
N GLN A 439 3.97 -29.29 -19.95
CA GLN A 439 3.28 -28.97 -21.20
C GLN A 439 2.65 -27.57 -21.10
N VAL A 440 2.83 -26.75 -22.12
CA VAL A 440 2.30 -25.38 -22.20
C VAL A 440 1.16 -25.39 -23.20
N SER A 441 -0.01 -24.95 -22.78
CA SER A 441 -1.19 -24.82 -23.64
C SER A 441 -1.73 -23.40 -23.60
N ARG A 442 -2.15 -22.88 -24.76
CA ARG A 442 -2.67 -21.53 -24.92
C ARG A 442 -4.19 -21.55 -25.03
N VAL A 443 -4.83 -20.54 -24.45
CA VAL A 443 -6.27 -20.33 -24.43
C VAL A 443 -6.56 -18.98 -25.06
N SER A 444 -7.58 -18.90 -25.91
CA SER A 444 -7.97 -17.62 -26.52
C SER A 444 -8.79 -16.79 -25.53
N MET A 445 -8.80 -15.47 -25.71
CA MET A 445 -9.69 -14.60 -24.92
C MET A 445 -11.17 -14.97 -25.09
N HIS A 446 -11.58 -15.40 -26.28
CA HIS A 446 -12.95 -15.83 -26.54
C HIS A 446 -13.34 -17.07 -25.73
N ASP A 447 -12.49 -18.11 -25.75
CA ASP A 447 -12.73 -19.36 -25.04
C ASP A 447 -12.68 -19.15 -23.53
N TYR A 448 -11.75 -18.30 -23.06
CA TYR A 448 -11.68 -17.91 -21.66
C TYR A 448 -12.95 -17.21 -21.18
N GLU A 449 -13.43 -16.20 -21.89
CA GLU A 449 -14.66 -15.48 -21.52
C GLU A 449 -15.88 -16.41 -21.47
N ALA A 450 -15.99 -17.35 -22.42
CA ALA A 450 -17.09 -18.30 -22.51
C ALA A 450 -17.01 -19.43 -21.48
N LEU A 451 -15.81 -19.94 -21.19
CA LEU A 451 -15.62 -21.23 -20.50
C LEU A 451 -14.82 -21.14 -19.20
N HIS A 452 -14.36 -19.97 -18.75
CA HIS A 452 -13.52 -19.88 -17.55
C HIS A 452 -14.14 -20.50 -16.29
N TYR A 453 -15.47 -20.60 -16.18
CA TYR A 453 -16.17 -21.30 -15.08
C TYR A 453 -16.24 -22.83 -15.22
N ASP A 454 -15.99 -23.39 -16.41
CA ASP A 454 -15.96 -24.83 -16.69
C ASP A 454 -14.53 -25.24 -17.11
N LYS A 455 -13.76 -25.67 -16.10
CA LYS A 455 -12.35 -26.01 -16.28
C LYS A 455 -12.11 -27.07 -17.33
N GLU A 456 -12.95 -28.10 -17.41
CA GLU A 456 -12.71 -29.24 -18.29
C GLU A 456 -12.94 -28.83 -19.75
N GLN A 457 -13.98 -28.04 -20.01
CA GLN A 457 -14.21 -27.49 -21.36
C GLN A 457 -13.13 -26.49 -21.77
N LEU A 458 -12.62 -25.66 -20.85
CA LEU A 458 -11.55 -24.71 -21.17
C LEU A 458 -10.22 -25.41 -21.46
N LYS A 459 -9.91 -26.52 -20.76
CA LYS A 459 -8.75 -27.36 -21.07
C LYS A 459 -8.89 -28.00 -22.46
N GLU A 460 -10.08 -28.52 -22.81
CA GLU A 460 -10.35 -29.09 -24.14
C GLU A 460 -10.25 -28.04 -25.26
N ALA A 461 -10.64 -26.80 -24.98
CA ALA A 461 -10.52 -25.67 -25.91
C ALA A 461 -9.09 -25.11 -26.01
N SER A 462 -8.18 -25.50 -25.12
CA SER A 462 -6.80 -25.03 -25.14
C SER A 462 -6.00 -25.68 -26.28
N VAL A 463 -5.08 -24.92 -26.85
CA VAL A 463 -4.22 -25.37 -27.96
C VAL A 463 -2.82 -25.63 -27.41
N PRO A 464 -2.23 -26.82 -27.58
CA PRO A 464 -0.85 -27.08 -27.15
C PRO A 464 0.13 -26.15 -27.86
N LEU A 465 1.01 -25.52 -27.08
CA LEU A 465 2.07 -24.64 -27.55
C LEU A 465 3.43 -25.36 -27.60
N GLY A 466 3.75 -26.17 -26.59
CA GLY A 466 5.02 -26.89 -26.51
C GLY A 466 5.30 -27.46 -25.13
N THR A 467 6.53 -27.91 -24.88
CA THR A 467 6.96 -28.40 -23.56
C THR A 467 8.18 -27.61 -23.11
N VAL A 468 8.12 -27.05 -21.90
CA VAL A 468 9.27 -26.41 -21.26
C VAL A 468 9.87 -27.33 -20.21
N VAL A 469 11.19 -27.26 -20.08
CA VAL A 469 11.91 -27.86 -18.95
C VAL A 469 12.46 -26.72 -18.11
N VAL A 470 12.06 -26.69 -16.85
CA VAL A 470 12.41 -25.64 -15.88
C VAL A 470 12.82 -26.29 -14.55
N PRO A 471 13.72 -25.70 -13.75
CA PRO A 471 14.01 -26.17 -12.39
C PRO A 471 12.74 -26.31 -11.52
N GLY A 472 12.75 -27.23 -10.56
CA GLY A 472 11.57 -27.51 -9.72
C GLY A 472 11.11 -26.37 -8.82
N ASP A 473 11.97 -25.39 -8.59
CA ASP A 473 11.75 -24.17 -7.83
C ASP A 473 11.62 -22.92 -8.72
N SER A 474 11.32 -23.10 -10.01
CA SER A 474 11.15 -21.97 -10.94
C SER A 474 9.88 -21.17 -10.64
N ASP A 475 10.02 -19.84 -10.56
CA ASP A 475 8.90 -18.92 -10.61
C ASP A 475 8.33 -18.77 -12.03
N LEU A 476 7.19 -18.09 -12.16
CA LEU A 476 6.53 -17.91 -13.45
C LEU A 476 7.28 -16.93 -14.36
N GLU A 477 8.10 -16.05 -13.81
CA GLU A 477 8.92 -15.12 -14.60
C GLU A 477 10.03 -15.89 -15.33
N LEU A 478 10.73 -16.80 -14.63
CA LEU A 478 11.67 -17.73 -15.22
C LEU A 478 10.97 -18.66 -16.22
N CYS A 479 9.82 -19.21 -15.86
CA CYS A 479 9.05 -20.08 -16.76
C CYS A 479 8.65 -19.35 -18.05
N ARG A 480 8.24 -18.07 -17.97
CA ARG A 480 7.92 -17.23 -19.11
C ARG A 480 9.10 -17.10 -20.06
N ALA A 481 10.31 -16.86 -19.55
CA ALA A 481 11.50 -16.78 -20.38
C ALA A 481 11.75 -18.09 -21.16
N HIS A 482 11.43 -19.25 -20.57
CA HIS A 482 11.51 -20.54 -21.26
C HIS A 482 10.41 -20.72 -22.32
N ILE A 483 9.18 -20.26 -22.04
CA ILE A 483 8.06 -20.28 -23.00
C ILE A 483 8.32 -19.33 -24.18
N GLU A 484 8.88 -18.16 -23.94
CA GLU A 484 9.25 -17.20 -24.98
C GLU A 484 10.42 -17.72 -25.83
N ARG A 485 11.36 -18.46 -25.22
CA ARG A 485 12.43 -19.18 -25.95
C ARG A 485 11.91 -20.32 -26.82
N LEU A 486 10.77 -20.95 -26.50
CA LEU A 486 10.12 -21.91 -27.42
C LEU A 486 9.71 -21.25 -28.75
N GLN A 487 9.63 -19.92 -28.81
CA GLN A 487 9.33 -19.18 -30.04
C GLN A 487 10.57 -18.75 -30.84
N GLN A 488 11.77 -18.87 -30.27
CA GLN A 488 13.03 -18.54 -30.93
C GLN A 488 13.60 -19.82 -31.56
N GLU A 489 13.43 -19.97 -32.87
CA GLU A 489 13.99 -21.11 -33.61
C GLU A 489 15.52 -21.17 -33.45
N PRO A 490 16.12 -22.34 -33.20
CA PRO A 490 17.55 -22.52 -33.43
C PRO A 490 17.79 -22.51 -34.95
N ASP A 491 18.72 -21.66 -35.40
CA ASP A 491 19.19 -21.64 -36.79
C ASP A 491 19.74 -23.03 -37.18
N GLY A 492 18.90 -23.84 -37.83
CA GLY A 492 19.29 -25.05 -38.55
C GLY A 492 18.72 -26.37 -38.04
N ALA A 493 17.52 -26.73 -38.50
CA ALA A 493 17.17 -28.06 -39.05
C ALA A 493 15.67 -28.09 -39.39
N GLY A 494 15.35 -28.36 -40.65
CA GLY A 494 13.99 -28.21 -41.18
C GLY A 494 12.96 -29.22 -40.66
N ALA A 495 11.81 -28.71 -40.24
CA ALA A 495 10.47 -29.23 -40.55
C ALA A 495 9.43 -28.16 -40.16
N LYS A 496 8.76 -27.56 -41.14
CA LYS A 496 7.72 -26.55 -40.88
C LYS A 496 6.49 -27.21 -40.25
N SER A 497 6.25 -26.98 -38.95
CA SER A 497 4.95 -27.19 -38.32
C SER A 497 4.04 -25.98 -38.59
N PRO A 498 2.75 -26.14 -38.96
CA PRO A 498 1.96 -25.06 -39.55
C PRO A 498 1.25 -24.12 -38.54
N THR A 499 1.68 -24.06 -37.27
CA THR A 499 0.95 -23.27 -36.24
C THR A 499 1.85 -22.44 -35.32
N CYS A 500 3.02 -21.99 -35.77
CA CYS A 500 3.80 -21.01 -34.99
C CYS A 500 3.21 -19.59 -35.18
N GLN A 501 2.10 -19.32 -34.49
CA GLN A 501 1.66 -17.95 -34.26
C GLN A 501 2.46 -17.40 -33.07
N LYS A 502 3.12 -16.27 -33.29
CA LYS A 502 3.86 -15.54 -32.24
C LYS A 502 2.87 -15.17 -31.12
N LEU A 503 3.27 -15.39 -29.86
CA LEU A 503 2.42 -15.06 -28.72
C LEU A 503 2.26 -13.53 -28.62
N SER A 504 1.07 -13.06 -28.23
CA SER A 504 0.83 -11.64 -27.97
C SER A 504 1.78 -11.12 -26.88
N PRO A 505 2.41 -9.94 -27.00
CA PRO A 505 3.21 -9.36 -25.92
C PRO A 505 2.43 -9.12 -24.61
N LYS A 506 1.10 -9.28 -24.63
CA LYS A 506 0.18 -9.13 -23.49
C LYS A 506 -0.32 -10.47 -22.92
N TRP A 507 0.22 -11.62 -23.35
CA TRP A 507 -0.20 -12.92 -22.81
C TRP A 507 0.12 -13.05 -21.32
N CYS A 508 -0.72 -13.75 -20.57
CA CYS A 508 -0.56 -13.96 -19.12
C CYS A 508 -0.79 -15.42 -18.72
N PHE A 509 -0.23 -15.84 -17.58
CA PHE A 509 -0.47 -17.18 -17.06
C PHE A 509 -1.89 -17.31 -16.53
N LEU A 510 -2.41 -18.54 -16.60
CA LEU A 510 -3.63 -18.91 -15.94
C LEU A 510 -3.36 -19.91 -14.82
N ASP A 511 -3.83 -19.58 -13.62
CA ASP A 511 -3.85 -20.50 -12.50
C ASP A 511 -5.00 -21.49 -12.65
N ALA A 512 -4.64 -22.75 -12.90
CA ALA A 512 -5.58 -23.85 -13.04
C ALA A 512 -5.76 -24.66 -11.76
N THR A 513 -5.05 -24.37 -10.67
CA THR A 513 -4.95 -25.26 -9.49
C THR A 513 -5.54 -24.68 -8.20
N THR A 514 -5.52 -23.35 -8.02
CA THR A 514 -5.86 -22.72 -6.72
C THR A 514 -7.36 -22.65 -6.41
N ALA A 515 -8.26 -22.78 -7.40
CA ALA A 515 -9.70 -22.58 -7.21
C ALA A 515 -10.56 -23.37 -8.22
N SER A 516 -11.90 -23.32 -8.17
CA SER A 516 -12.80 -24.10 -9.05
C SER A 516 -12.87 -23.62 -10.51
N ARG A 517 -12.13 -22.56 -10.86
CA ARG A 517 -12.06 -21.96 -12.20
C ARG A 517 -10.65 -21.49 -12.53
N PHE A 518 -10.39 -21.11 -13.79
CA PHE A 518 -9.12 -20.50 -14.18
C PHE A 518 -9.06 -19.03 -13.73
N TYR A 519 -7.90 -18.59 -13.24
CA TYR A 519 -7.66 -17.19 -12.87
C TYR A 519 -6.46 -16.65 -13.63
N ARG A 520 -6.56 -15.41 -14.09
CA ARG A 520 -5.43 -14.70 -14.70
C ARG A 520 -4.43 -14.29 -13.63
N ILE A 521 -3.16 -14.54 -13.90
CA ILE A 521 -2.03 -14.05 -13.11
C ILE A 521 -1.48 -12.85 -13.84
N ASP A 522 -1.58 -11.68 -13.22
CA ASP A 522 -1.02 -10.46 -13.79
C ASP A 522 0.51 -10.54 -13.82
N ARG A 523 1.12 -9.90 -14.83
CA ARG A 523 2.57 -9.90 -15.02
C ARG A 523 3.35 -9.45 -13.78
N ALA A 524 2.81 -8.50 -13.01
CA ALA A 524 3.41 -8.02 -11.76
C ALA A 524 3.41 -9.06 -10.61
N GLN A 525 2.75 -10.20 -10.79
CA GLN A 525 2.64 -11.27 -9.79
C GLN A 525 3.46 -12.51 -10.17
N GLU A 526 4.09 -12.57 -11.35
CA GLU A 526 4.76 -13.79 -11.83
C GLU A 526 5.97 -14.20 -10.98
N HIS A 527 6.75 -13.24 -10.48
CA HIS A 527 7.84 -13.46 -9.52
C HIS A 527 7.35 -13.86 -8.11
N LEU A 528 6.03 -13.84 -7.86
CA LEU A 528 5.42 -14.19 -6.57
C LEU A 528 4.75 -15.57 -6.60
N ASN A 529 4.70 -16.24 -7.75
CA ASN A 529 4.05 -17.54 -7.92
C ASN A 529 5.05 -18.51 -8.56
N TYR A 530 5.03 -19.78 -8.11
CA TYR A 530 5.88 -20.83 -8.66
C TYR A 530 5.14 -21.69 -9.67
N VAL A 531 5.88 -22.28 -10.60
CA VAL A 531 5.30 -23.18 -11.61
C VAL A 531 4.56 -24.35 -10.96
N THR A 532 5.10 -24.92 -9.89
CA THR A 532 4.47 -25.99 -9.09
C THR A 532 3.20 -25.55 -8.35
N GLU A 533 2.99 -24.24 -8.19
CA GLU A 533 1.81 -23.69 -7.51
C GLU A 533 0.62 -23.49 -8.43
N ILE A 534 0.83 -23.51 -9.76
CA ILE A 534 -0.24 -23.23 -10.74
C ILE A 534 -0.40 -24.32 -11.81
N ALA A 535 0.53 -25.29 -11.84
CA ALA A 535 0.57 -26.41 -12.77
C ALA A 535 0.98 -27.69 -12.04
N GLN A 536 0.37 -28.82 -12.43
CA GLN A 536 0.81 -30.16 -12.03
C GLN A 536 1.67 -30.76 -13.14
N ASP A 537 1.07 -31.02 -14.31
CA ASP A 537 1.76 -31.53 -15.51
C ASP A 537 1.64 -30.58 -16.72
N GLU A 538 0.64 -29.69 -16.70
CA GLU A 538 0.31 -28.74 -17.77
C GLU A 538 0.06 -27.34 -17.21
N ILE A 539 0.62 -26.33 -17.89
CA ILE A 539 0.48 -24.91 -17.60
C ILE A 539 -0.30 -24.22 -18.73
N TYR A 540 -1.19 -23.31 -18.37
CA TYR A 540 -2.05 -22.64 -19.33
C TYR A 540 -1.72 -21.16 -19.42
N ILE A 541 -1.73 -20.62 -20.63
CA ILE A 541 -1.53 -19.20 -20.90
C ILE A 541 -2.72 -18.64 -21.66
N LEU A 542 -3.09 -17.40 -21.36
CA LEU A 542 -4.14 -16.67 -22.05
C LEU A 542 -3.49 -15.74 -23.07
N ASP A 543 -3.81 -15.95 -24.33
CA ASP A 543 -3.34 -15.12 -25.44
C ASP A 543 -4.52 -14.29 -26.01
N PRO A 544 -4.53 -12.96 -25.81
CA PRO A 544 -5.59 -12.09 -26.31
C PRO A 544 -5.67 -11.97 -27.83
N GLU A 545 -4.59 -12.27 -28.54
CA GLU A 545 -4.54 -12.14 -30.00
C GLU A 545 -4.71 -13.49 -30.71
N LEU A 546 -4.89 -14.57 -29.95
CA LEU A 546 -5.22 -15.87 -30.49
C LEU A 546 -6.64 -15.84 -31.07
N LEU A 547 -6.72 -15.92 -32.41
CA LEU A 547 -7.99 -16.13 -33.10
C LEU A 547 -8.57 -17.47 -32.64
N GLY A 548 -9.75 -17.44 -32.02
CA GLY A 548 -10.39 -18.62 -31.45
C GLY A 548 -10.37 -19.79 -32.44
N ALA A 549 -9.72 -20.89 -32.04
CA ALA A 549 -9.72 -22.09 -32.83
C ALA A 549 -11.12 -22.69 -32.75
N SER A 550 -11.90 -22.55 -33.83
CA SER A 550 -13.15 -23.30 -33.98
C SER A 550 -12.84 -24.79 -34.18
N ALA A 551 -12.50 -25.48 -33.11
CA ALA A 551 -12.43 -26.93 -33.08
C ALA A 551 -13.81 -27.50 -32.72
N ARG A 552 -14.82 -27.30 -33.59
CA ARG A 552 -16.07 -28.10 -33.69
C ARG A 552 -16.95 -27.55 -34.83
N PRO A 553 -17.08 -28.25 -35.98
CA PRO A 553 -17.99 -27.86 -37.06
C PRO A 553 -19.42 -28.40 -36.90
N ASP A 554 -19.86 -28.82 -35.71
CA ASP A 554 -21.21 -29.35 -35.51
C ASP A 554 -21.73 -29.04 -34.09
N LEU A 555 -22.55 -28.01 -33.94
CA LEU A 555 -23.75 -28.00 -33.08
C LEU A 555 -24.59 -26.73 -33.36
N PRO A 556 -25.93 -26.80 -33.30
CA PRO A 556 -26.81 -25.78 -33.84
C PRO A 556 -26.95 -24.57 -32.91
N THR A 557 -27.06 -23.40 -33.53
CA THR A 557 -27.44 -22.13 -32.92
C THR A 557 -28.75 -22.27 -32.12
N PRO A 558 -28.77 -22.00 -30.80
CA PRO A 558 -30.01 -21.86 -30.08
C PRO A 558 -30.57 -20.45 -30.32
N THR A 559 -31.57 -20.38 -31.20
CA THR A 559 -32.51 -19.26 -31.27
C THR A 559 -33.40 -19.30 -30.03
N SER A 560 -33.23 -18.34 -29.11
CA SER A 560 -34.32 -17.91 -28.23
C SER A 560 -34.08 -16.52 -27.65
N PRO A 561 -35.17 -15.77 -27.36
CA PRO A 561 -35.15 -14.32 -27.32
C PRO A 561 -34.65 -13.77 -25.98
N LEU A 562 -33.98 -12.62 -26.06
CA LEU A 562 -33.64 -11.77 -24.92
C LEU A 562 -34.88 -11.49 -24.04
N PRO A 563 -34.86 -11.80 -22.74
CA PRO A 563 -35.67 -11.11 -21.76
C PRO A 563 -34.96 -9.80 -21.40
N THR A 564 -35.62 -8.71 -21.72
CA THR A 564 -35.31 -7.35 -21.27
C THR A 564 -35.17 -7.30 -19.75
N SER A 565 -34.02 -6.79 -19.29
CA SER A 565 -33.83 -6.24 -17.94
C SER A 565 -33.48 -4.75 -18.05
N PRO A 566 -33.80 -3.95 -17.02
CA PRO A 566 -34.30 -2.59 -17.19
C PRO A 566 -33.22 -1.50 -17.18
N CYS A 567 -33.47 -0.46 -17.99
CA CYS A 567 -33.03 0.93 -17.85
C CYS A 567 -31.54 1.17 -17.56
N SER A 568 -30.74 1.21 -18.62
CA SER A 568 -29.72 2.24 -18.79
C SER A 568 -30.34 3.41 -19.59
N PRO A 569 -30.08 4.68 -19.22
CA PRO A 569 -30.61 5.82 -19.95
C PRO A 569 -29.95 5.87 -21.33
N THR A 570 -30.78 5.93 -22.37
CA THR A 570 -30.39 6.11 -23.77
C THR A 570 -29.46 7.33 -23.95
N PRO A 571 -28.33 7.22 -24.69
CA PRO A 571 -27.61 8.40 -25.13
C PRO A 571 -28.37 9.06 -26.29
N ARG A 572 -28.69 10.35 -26.14
CA ARG A 572 -29.02 11.21 -27.28
C ARG A 572 -27.77 11.31 -28.16
N ASN A 573 -27.79 10.63 -29.30
CA ASN A 573 -26.67 10.43 -30.23
C ASN A 573 -26.13 11.69 -30.94
N GLY A 574 -26.30 12.88 -30.35
CA GLY A 574 -25.79 14.16 -30.88
C GLY A 574 -25.10 15.07 -29.85
N GLN A 575 -25.06 14.70 -28.57
CA GLN A 575 -24.40 15.51 -27.52
C GLN A 575 -22.96 15.06 -27.18
N VAL A 576 -22.62 13.77 -27.37
CA VAL A 576 -21.30 13.23 -27.00
C VAL A 576 -20.18 13.81 -27.88
N PHE A 577 -20.43 14.00 -29.18
CA PHE A 577 -19.46 14.61 -30.09
C PHE A 577 -19.16 16.08 -29.75
N ARG A 578 -20.16 16.85 -29.28
CA ARG A 578 -19.93 18.25 -28.88
C ARG A 578 -19.19 18.37 -27.55
N ALA A 579 -19.43 17.46 -26.61
CA ALA A 579 -18.79 17.51 -25.29
C ALA A 579 -17.27 17.32 -25.36
N GLY A 580 -16.78 16.48 -26.29
CA GLY A 580 -15.35 16.29 -26.54
C GLY A 580 -14.67 17.54 -27.11
N GLU A 581 -15.29 18.18 -28.11
CA GLU A 581 -14.79 19.44 -28.68
C GLU A 581 -14.82 20.59 -27.66
N GLU A 582 -15.87 20.67 -26.85
CA GLU A 582 -15.99 21.67 -25.77
C GLU A 582 -14.94 21.47 -24.67
N LEU A 583 -14.59 20.22 -24.33
CA LEU A 583 -13.49 19.91 -23.40
C LEU A 583 -12.15 20.38 -23.94
N ILE A 584 -11.89 20.16 -25.23
CA ILE A 584 -10.67 20.62 -25.90
C ILE A 584 -10.61 22.14 -25.92
N GLU A 585 -11.72 22.82 -26.23
CA GLU A 585 -11.79 24.29 -26.19
C GLU A 585 -11.59 24.85 -24.78
N ALA A 586 -12.13 24.20 -23.75
CA ALA A 586 -11.88 24.57 -22.36
C ALA A 586 -10.39 24.42 -21.98
N ALA A 587 -9.75 23.32 -22.40
CA ALA A 587 -8.32 23.10 -22.19
C ALA A 587 -7.45 24.14 -22.93
N LYS A 588 -7.79 24.48 -24.18
CA LYS A 588 -7.10 25.52 -24.97
C LYS A 588 -7.23 26.92 -24.37
N ARG A 589 -8.36 27.23 -23.74
CA ARG A 589 -8.62 28.53 -23.11
C ARG A 589 -8.13 28.60 -21.65
N ASN A 590 -7.56 27.50 -21.14
CA ASN A 590 -7.19 27.37 -19.73
C ASN A 590 -8.36 27.62 -18.76
N ASP A 591 -9.58 27.28 -19.17
CA ASP A 591 -10.78 27.41 -18.33
C ASP A 591 -10.98 26.14 -17.51
N PHE A 592 -10.26 26.09 -16.39
CA PHE A 592 -10.27 24.94 -15.48
C PHE A 592 -11.66 24.62 -14.94
N CYS A 593 -12.42 25.63 -14.52
CA CYS A 593 -13.77 25.47 -14.00
C CYS A 593 -14.67 24.82 -15.06
N LYS A 594 -14.60 25.30 -16.30
CA LYS A 594 -15.43 24.75 -17.38
C LYS A 594 -15.05 23.32 -17.73
N LEU A 595 -13.75 23.00 -17.74
CA LEU A 595 -13.27 21.65 -17.98
C LEU A 595 -13.76 20.64 -16.92
N GLN A 596 -13.77 21.05 -15.64
CA GLN A 596 -14.31 20.21 -14.56
C GLN A 596 -15.82 20.00 -14.68
N GLU A 597 -16.58 21.03 -15.05
CA GLU A 597 -18.02 20.90 -15.30
C GLU A 597 -18.32 19.91 -16.41
N LEU A 598 -17.61 20.02 -17.54
CA LEU A 598 -17.81 19.18 -18.71
C LEU A 598 -17.44 17.71 -18.42
N HIS A 599 -16.36 17.48 -17.67
CA HIS A 599 -16.00 16.14 -17.24
C HIS A 599 -17.04 15.55 -16.27
N ARG A 600 -17.54 16.33 -15.29
CA ARG A 600 -18.63 15.90 -14.39
C ARG A 600 -19.94 15.64 -15.12
N ALA A 601 -20.16 16.28 -16.26
CA ALA A 601 -21.30 16.02 -17.15
C ALA A 601 -21.13 14.75 -18.00
N GLY A 602 -20.03 13.99 -17.82
CA GLY A 602 -19.74 12.73 -18.51
C GLY A 602 -18.91 12.88 -19.79
N GLY A 603 -18.19 13.99 -19.96
CA GLY A 603 -17.28 14.18 -21.08
C GLY A 603 -16.05 13.26 -21.00
N ASP A 604 -15.62 12.71 -22.14
CA ASP A 604 -14.50 11.79 -22.24
C ASP A 604 -13.15 12.53 -22.22
N LEU A 605 -12.30 12.23 -21.23
CA LEU A 605 -10.97 12.84 -21.10
C LEU A 605 -9.94 12.27 -22.09
N MET A 606 -10.24 11.13 -22.73
CA MET A 606 -9.41 10.53 -23.77
C MET A 606 -9.70 11.04 -25.17
N HIS A 607 -10.59 12.03 -25.30
CA HIS A 607 -10.95 12.61 -26.57
C HIS A 607 -9.72 13.20 -27.28
N ARG A 608 -9.65 12.97 -28.60
CA ARG A 608 -8.56 13.41 -29.47
C ARG A 608 -9.09 14.38 -30.52
N ASP A 609 -8.31 15.43 -30.81
CA ASP A 609 -8.60 16.31 -31.95
C ASP A 609 -8.25 15.66 -33.30
N GLU A 610 -8.52 16.38 -34.39
CA GLU A 610 -8.21 15.94 -35.77
C GLU A 610 -6.71 15.65 -36.01
N ARG A 611 -5.81 16.16 -35.15
CA ARG A 611 -4.36 15.93 -35.19
C ARG A 611 -3.92 14.84 -34.20
N SER A 612 -4.87 14.04 -33.71
CA SER A 612 -4.67 13.03 -32.67
C SER A 612 -4.16 13.57 -31.33
N ARG A 613 -4.26 14.87 -31.06
CA ARG A 613 -3.85 15.47 -29.78
C ARG A 613 -4.90 15.22 -28.71
N THR A 614 -4.44 14.71 -27.57
CA THR A 614 -5.29 14.54 -26.39
C THR A 614 -5.47 15.86 -25.64
N LEU A 615 -6.41 15.90 -24.68
CA LEU A 615 -6.54 17.03 -23.75
C LEU A 615 -5.23 17.37 -23.04
N LEU A 616 -4.40 16.37 -22.75
CA LEU A 616 -3.12 16.57 -22.08
C LEU A 616 -2.13 17.34 -22.97
N HIS A 617 -2.09 17.09 -24.28
CA HIS A 617 -1.27 17.88 -25.22
C HIS A 617 -1.72 19.35 -25.26
N HIS A 618 -3.03 19.61 -25.25
CA HIS A 618 -3.55 20.98 -25.19
C HIS A 618 -3.21 21.68 -23.87
N ALA A 619 -3.32 20.98 -22.74
CA ALA A 619 -2.98 21.52 -21.42
C ALA A 619 -1.48 21.84 -21.29
N VAL A 620 -0.62 20.99 -21.86
CA VAL A 620 0.83 21.25 -21.96
C VAL A 620 1.10 22.44 -22.89
N SER A 621 0.46 22.48 -24.07
CA SER A 621 0.62 23.60 -25.01
C SER A 621 0.26 24.95 -24.41
N THR A 622 -0.72 25.00 -23.49
CA THR A 622 -1.14 26.22 -22.80
C THR A 622 -0.36 26.49 -21.51
N GLY A 623 0.47 25.55 -21.05
CA GLY A 623 1.22 25.65 -19.81
C GLY A 623 0.34 25.59 -18.55
N SER A 624 -0.88 25.05 -18.67
CA SER A 624 -1.83 25.01 -17.56
C SER A 624 -1.51 23.89 -16.57
N LYS A 625 -0.83 24.24 -15.48
CA LYS A 625 -0.48 23.28 -14.41
C LYS A 625 -1.70 22.63 -13.78
N ASP A 626 -2.79 23.37 -13.62
CA ASP A 626 -4.00 22.88 -12.94
C ASP A 626 -4.80 21.91 -13.82
N VAL A 627 -4.91 22.20 -15.13
CA VAL A 627 -5.53 21.28 -16.09
C VAL A 627 -4.66 20.03 -16.26
N VAL A 628 -3.33 20.15 -16.37
CA VAL A 628 -2.41 19.00 -16.43
C VAL A 628 -2.60 18.10 -15.22
N ARG A 629 -2.53 18.62 -13.99
CA ARG A 629 -2.73 17.81 -12.78
C ARG A 629 -4.08 17.12 -12.75
N TYR A 630 -5.14 17.83 -13.14
CA TYR A 630 -6.49 17.26 -13.17
C TYR A 630 -6.63 16.11 -14.17
N LEU A 631 -6.03 16.25 -15.36
CA LEU A 631 -6.03 15.18 -16.36
C LEU A 631 -5.21 13.98 -15.88
N LEU A 632 -4.03 14.19 -15.28
CA LEU A 632 -3.21 13.11 -14.73
C LEU A 632 -3.91 12.32 -13.61
N ASP A 633 -4.80 12.97 -12.85
CA ASP A 633 -5.54 12.34 -11.75
C ASP A 633 -6.77 11.53 -12.20
N HIS A 634 -7.39 11.90 -13.34
CA HIS A 634 -8.71 11.38 -13.74
C HIS A 634 -8.72 10.66 -15.09
N ALA A 635 -7.74 10.94 -15.96
CA ALA A 635 -7.61 10.23 -17.22
C ALA A 635 -6.84 8.90 -17.00
N PRO A 636 -7.12 7.88 -17.82
CA PRO A 636 -6.44 6.61 -17.72
C PRO A 636 -4.96 6.75 -18.17
N PRO A 637 -4.02 5.95 -17.62
CA PRO A 637 -2.57 6.15 -17.75
C PRO A 637 -2.05 6.12 -19.19
N GLU A 638 -2.80 5.52 -20.11
CA GLU A 638 -2.50 5.49 -21.54
C GLU A 638 -2.46 6.89 -22.16
N ILE A 639 -3.04 7.91 -21.51
CA ILE A 639 -3.00 9.31 -21.97
C ILE A 639 -1.58 9.89 -22.02
N LEU A 640 -0.69 9.43 -21.14
CA LEU A 640 0.69 9.95 -20.99
C LEU A 640 1.54 9.67 -22.22
N ASP A 641 1.29 8.48 -22.78
CA ASP A 641 2.06 7.84 -23.82
C ASP A 641 1.35 7.91 -25.17
N ALA A 642 0.19 8.59 -25.22
CA ALA A 642 -0.49 8.92 -26.45
C ALA A 642 0.38 9.85 -27.30
N VAL A 643 0.41 9.58 -28.61
CA VAL A 643 1.17 10.36 -29.59
C VAL A 643 0.23 11.18 -30.45
N GLU A 644 0.63 12.41 -30.77
CA GLU A 644 0.00 13.22 -31.82
C GLU A 644 0.48 12.82 -33.22
N GLU A 645 -0.03 13.48 -34.26
CA GLU A 645 0.26 13.17 -35.67
C GLU A 645 1.76 13.16 -36.02
N ASN A 646 2.59 13.93 -35.32
CA ASN A 646 4.05 13.98 -35.50
C ASN A 646 4.81 12.90 -34.70
N GLY A 647 4.10 11.98 -34.03
CA GLY A 647 4.70 10.99 -33.12
C GLY A 647 5.15 11.57 -31.78
N GLU A 648 4.96 12.87 -31.53
CA GLU A 648 5.31 13.52 -30.27
C GLU A 648 4.36 13.08 -29.15
N THR A 649 4.90 12.81 -27.97
CA THR A 649 4.11 12.66 -26.74
C THR A 649 3.96 14.01 -26.03
N CYS A 650 3.03 14.10 -25.08
CA CYS A 650 2.87 15.29 -24.25
C CYS A 650 4.17 15.68 -23.50
N LEU A 651 5.06 14.71 -23.23
CA LEU A 651 6.36 14.96 -22.63
C LEU A 651 7.36 15.61 -23.61
N HIS A 652 7.36 15.22 -24.89
CA HIS A 652 8.17 15.88 -25.92
C HIS A 652 7.79 17.34 -26.03
N GLN A 653 6.49 17.63 -26.04
CA GLN A 653 5.97 18.98 -26.13
C GLN A 653 6.33 19.81 -24.88
N ALA A 654 6.17 19.23 -23.68
CA ALA A 654 6.55 19.92 -22.44
C ALA A 654 8.05 20.23 -22.40
N ALA A 655 8.89 19.30 -22.88
CA ALA A 655 10.34 19.45 -22.95
C ALA A 655 10.76 20.51 -23.98
N ALA A 656 10.15 20.50 -25.17
CA ALA A 656 10.41 21.51 -26.21
C ALA A 656 10.00 22.92 -25.80
N LEU A 657 8.96 23.05 -24.96
CA LEU A 657 8.49 24.32 -24.43
C LEU A 657 9.23 24.78 -23.16
N GLY A 658 10.22 24.01 -22.66
CA GLY A 658 10.96 24.33 -21.43
C GLY A 658 10.08 24.32 -20.18
N GLN A 659 8.95 23.60 -20.19
CA GLN A 659 8.00 23.59 -19.08
C GLN A 659 8.42 22.58 -18.00
N ARG A 660 9.47 22.92 -17.26
CA ARG A 660 10.10 22.05 -16.26
C ARG A 660 9.10 21.40 -15.31
N THR A 661 8.26 22.20 -14.65
CA THR A 661 7.26 21.68 -13.69
C THR A 661 6.28 20.68 -14.32
N ILE A 662 5.86 20.92 -15.56
CA ILE A 662 4.92 20.06 -16.27
C ILE A 662 5.62 18.78 -16.74
N CYS A 663 6.87 18.87 -17.20
CA CYS A 663 7.70 17.70 -17.50
C CYS A 663 7.83 16.78 -16.28
N HIS A 664 8.07 17.34 -15.09
CA HIS A 664 8.13 16.56 -13.86
C HIS A 664 6.81 15.83 -13.57
N TYR A 665 5.66 16.52 -13.65
CA TYR A 665 4.36 15.87 -13.43
C TYR A 665 4.10 14.72 -14.39
N ILE A 666 4.45 14.87 -15.66
CA ILE A 666 4.26 13.84 -16.68
C ILE A 666 5.21 12.66 -16.47
N VAL A 667 6.49 12.91 -16.13
CA VAL A 667 7.49 11.86 -15.85
C VAL A 667 7.13 11.07 -14.59
N GLU A 668 6.69 11.74 -13.53
CA GLU A 668 6.30 11.09 -12.28
C GLU A 668 4.98 10.31 -12.41
N ALA A 669 4.09 10.73 -13.30
CA ALA A 669 2.90 9.96 -13.66
C ALA A 669 3.23 8.67 -14.42
N GLY A 670 4.49 8.47 -14.82
CA GLY A 670 4.97 7.24 -15.46
C GLY A 670 5.09 7.33 -16.97
N ALA A 671 5.18 8.53 -17.56
CA ALA A 671 5.38 8.67 -19.00
C ALA A 671 6.71 8.03 -19.46
N SER A 672 6.69 7.45 -20.65
CA SER A 672 7.89 6.85 -21.25
C SER A 672 8.90 7.92 -21.64
N LEU A 673 10.14 7.77 -21.16
CA LEU A 673 11.27 8.63 -21.51
C LEU A 673 12.00 8.14 -22.77
N MET A 674 11.72 6.90 -23.21
CA MET A 674 12.42 6.25 -24.34
C MET A 674 11.66 6.37 -25.65
N LYS A 675 10.40 6.84 -25.63
CA LYS A 675 9.65 7.04 -26.87
C LYS A 675 10.35 8.12 -27.69
N THR A 676 10.55 7.82 -28.95
CA THR A 676 11.06 8.77 -29.93
C THR A 676 9.91 9.32 -30.77
N ASP A 677 9.97 10.59 -31.11
CA ASP A 677 9.10 11.19 -32.12
C ASP A 677 9.46 10.70 -33.54
N GLN A 678 8.78 11.24 -34.57
CA GLN A 678 9.07 10.89 -35.97
C GLN A 678 10.46 11.34 -36.46
N GLN A 679 11.11 12.27 -35.77
CA GLN A 679 12.48 12.70 -36.05
C GLN A 679 13.51 11.81 -35.35
N GLY A 680 13.07 10.85 -34.53
CA GLY A 680 13.93 9.99 -33.73
C GLY A 680 14.42 10.66 -32.45
N ASP A 681 13.90 11.84 -32.10
CA ASP A 681 14.28 12.54 -30.89
C ASP A 681 13.49 12.03 -29.69
N THR A 682 14.17 11.84 -28.57
CA THR A 682 13.59 11.61 -27.25
C THR A 682 13.18 12.93 -26.58
N PRO A 683 12.35 12.90 -25.52
CA PRO A 683 12.01 14.12 -24.79
C PRO A 683 13.24 14.86 -24.24
N ARG A 684 14.29 14.12 -23.87
CA ARG A 684 15.58 14.66 -23.47
C ARG A 684 16.21 15.48 -24.59
N GLN A 685 16.32 14.92 -25.80
CA GLN A 685 16.89 15.61 -26.96
C GLN A 685 16.06 16.84 -27.35
N ARG A 686 14.73 16.81 -27.12
CA ARG A 686 13.87 18.01 -27.26
C ARG A 686 14.20 19.09 -26.23
N ALA A 687 14.47 18.74 -24.97
CA ALA A 687 14.93 19.70 -23.95
C ALA A 687 16.31 20.31 -24.30
N GLU A 688 17.24 19.51 -24.84
CA GLU A 688 18.54 19.99 -25.31
C GLU A 688 18.43 20.97 -26.48
N LYS A 689 17.57 20.66 -27.46
CA LYS A 689 17.27 21.56 -28.58
C LYS A 689 16.61 22.86 -28.12
N ALA A 690 15.85 22.81 -27.02
CA ALA A 690 15.29 23.99 -26.36
C ALA A 690 16.30 24.77 -25.49
N GLN A 691 17.57 24.35 -25.44
CA GLN A 691 18.64 24.93 -24.63
C GLN A 691 18.39 24.86 -23.10
N ASP A 692 17.52 23.97 -22.63
CA ASP A 692 17.30 23.73 -21.20
C ASP A 692 18.17 22.58 -20.71
N THR A 693 19.44 22.89 -20.43
CA THR A 693 20.46 21.90 -20.02
C THR A 693 20.13 21.22 -18.70
N GLU A 694 19.46 21.91 -17.78
CA GLU A 694 19.04 21.35 -16.48
C GLU A 694 17.90 20.34 -16.66
N LEU A 695 16.93 20.66 -17.51
CA LEU A 695 15.83 19.74 -17.82
C LEU A 695 16.32 18.52 -18.61
N ALA A 696 17.26 18.71 -19.54
CA ALA A 696 17.90 17.62 -20.27
C ALA A 696 18.65 16.67 -19.32
N ALA A 697 19.44 17.22 -18.38
CA ALA A 697 20.14 16.42 -17.36
C ALA A 697 19.17 15.66 -16.44
N TYR A 698 18.04 16.29 -16.08
CA TYR A 698 16.98 15.60 -15.33
C TYR A 698 16.37 14.44 -16.12
N LEU A 699 16.01 14.66 -17.38
CA LEU A 699 15.42 13.64 -18.24
C LEU A 699 16.41 12.51 -18.54
N GLU A 700 17.70 12.83 -18.72
CA GLU A 700 18.79 11.85 -18.86
C GLU A 700 18.93 10.98 -17.61
N ASN A 701 18.98 11.60 -16.43
CA ASN A 701 19.10 10.86 -15.17
C ASN A 701 17.91 9.92 -14.98
N ARG A 702 16.68 10.40 -15.24
CA ARG A 702 15.47 9.57 -15.18
C ARG A 702 15.41 8.50 -16.28
N GLN A 703 15.94 8.79 -17.46
CA GLN A 703 16.06 7.84 -18.56
C GLN A 703 16.98 6.69 -18.19
N HIS A 704 18.13 7.00 -17.57
CA HIS A 704 19.05 5.99 -17.05
C HIS A 704 18.38 5.10 -15.98
N TYR A 705 17.52 5.66 -15.12
CA TYR A 705 16.72 4.85 -14.18
C TYR A 705 15.67 3.95 -14.83
N GLN A 706 14.98 4.41 -15.89
CA GLN A 706 14.06 3.54 -16.64
C GLN A 706 14.81 2.44 -17.42
N MET A 707 16.07 2.70 -17.81
CA MET A 707 16.95 1.69 -18.40
C MET A 707 17.47 0.71 -17.37
N ILE A 708 17.94 1.15 -16.19
CA ILE A 708 18.37 0.25 -15.09
C ILE A 708 17.20 -0.61 -14.60
N GLN A 709 15.98 -0.07 -14.49
CA GLN A 709 14.82 -0.91 -14.17
C GLN A 709 14.49 -1.94 -15.25
N ARG A 710 14.89 -1.73 -16.51
CA ARG A 710 14.78 -2.72 -17.60
C ARG A 710 16.00 -3.63 -17.70
N GLU A 711 17.20 -3.15 -17.37
CA GLU A 711 18.44 -3.93 -17.33
C GLU A 711 18.48 -4.82 -16.09
N ASP A 712 17.97 -4.40 -14.93
CA ASP A 712 17.75 -5.28 -13.76
C ASP A 712 16.64 -6.31 -14.05
N GLN A 713 15.76 -6.05 -15.03
CA GLN A 713 14.83 -7.05 -15.59
C GLN A 713 15.50 -7.96 -16.65
N GLU A 714 16.65 -7.57 -17.22
CA GLU A 714 17.40 -8.34 -18.24
C GLU A 714 18.70 -9.00 -17.71
N THR A 715 19.23 -8.57 -16.55
CA THR A 715 20.52 -9.00 -15.97
C THR A 715 20.39 -9.66 -14.59
N ALA A 716 19.18 -9.69 -14.01
CA ALA A 716 18.85 -10.63 -12.94
C ALA A 716 18.59 -12.03 -13.53
N VAL A 717 19.66 -12.66 -14.04
CA VAL A 717 19.70 -14.07 -14.47
C VAL A 717 19.86 -14.99 -13.27
#